data_AF-A0A8T0WPU2-F1
#
_entry.id   AF-A0A8T0WPU2-F1
#
_cell.length_a   1.000
_cell.length_b   1.000
_cell.length_c   1.000
_cell.angle_alpha   90.00
_cell.angle_beta   90.00
_cell.angle_gamma   90.00
#
_symmetry.space_group_name_H-M   'P 1'
#
loop_
_entity.id
_entity.type
_entity.pdbx_description
1 polymer ?
#
loop_
_entity_poly.entity_id
_entity_poly.type
_entity_poly.pdbx_seq_one_letter_code
_entity_poly.pdbx_strand_id
1 'polypeptide(L)'
;MVSCVDDERLEFQDGDLVVFSEVQGMEELNDGKPRKVKNARPFSFTIEEDTGSYGVYSKGGIVTQVKEPKVLRFKSLRDAMKDPGDFLLSDFSKFERSPVIHLAFQALDSFRKEHGRYPTAGCEQDAQSFLKFVADINEASIDSKQEKIDDKLLRHFASGSRAVLNPMAAMFGGIVGQEVVKACSGKFHPLYQFFYFDSVESLPTYQLDPQDLKPSNSRYDAQISVFGSKLQKKLQDANIFIVGSGALGCEFLKNLALMGVSCSSKSKLTITDDDVIEKSNLSRQFLFRDWNIGQAKSTVAAAAARAINPSLQIGALQNRACPDTESVFHDTFWDGLDVVINALDNVNARMYMDMRCLYFQKPLLESGTLGAKCNTQMVIPHLTENYGASRDPPEKQAPMCTVHSFPHNIDHCLTWARSEFEGLLEKTPNEVNSFLSNPTQYSAAMRKAGDAQARELLERVSECLGKERCITFEDCITWARLRFEDYFSNRVKQLTFTFPEDASTSTGTPFWSAPKRFPRPLQFSATDSSHIHLIMSASILRAESFGIAIPDWAKNTSKLADAVNKVAVPEFEPKKGVNIVTDEKATNLSSASVDDVAVIDDLLSKLEECAKNLPPGFQMKPIQFEKVFQHLYASLRFKDLFAFCLCKCCCHSLLFIVHFLRDVANILYSYC
;
A
#
# COMPACT_ATOMS: atom_id res chain seq x y z
N MET A 1 -33.53 -1.57 -14.52
CA MET A 1 -32.93 -1.68 -13.17
C MET A 1 -31.73 -2.60 -13.30
N VAL A 2 -30.59 -2.21 -12.73
CA VAL A 2 -29.35 -2.98 -12.71
C VAL A 2 -29.13 -3.48 -11.29
N SER A 3 -28.87 -4.77 -11.13
CA SER A 3 -28.63 -5.41 -9.83
C SER A 3 -27.27 -6.12 -9.84
N CYS A 4 -26.55 -6.05 -8.73
CA CYS A 4 -25.26 -6.72 -8.58
C CYS A 4 -25.39 -8.22 -8.35
N VAL A 5 -24.31 -8.92 -8.66
CA VAL A 5 -24.11 -10.34 -8.36
C VAL A 5 -23.54 -10.46 -6.94
N ASP A 6 -23.96 -11.47 -6.19
CA ASP A 6 -23.40 -11.91 -4.89
C ASP A 6 -23.33 -10.90 -3.72
N ASP A 7 -24.41 -10.14 -3.46
CA ASP A 7 -24.49 -9.20 -2.33
C ASP A 7 -23.28 -8.23 -2.22
N GLU A 8 -22.57 -7.99 -3.33
CA GLU A 8 -21.49 -7.02 -3.37
C GLU A 8 -22.06 -5.61 -3.32
N ARG A 9 -21.65 -4.85 -2.30
CA ARG A 9 -22.11 -3.48 -2.12
C ARG A 9 -21.54 -2.57 -3.20
N LEU A 10 -22.41 -1.95 -3.97
CA LEU A 10 -22.10 -0.87 -4.89
C LEU A 10 -21.62 0.38 -4.16
N GLU A 11 -20.59 1.00 -4.73
CA GLU A 11 -20.07 2.30 -4.30
C GLU A 11 -20.55 3.47 -5.18
N PHE A 12 -21.41 3.20 -6.17
CA PHE A 12 -21.96 4.24 -7.05
C PHE A 12 -22.90 5.18 -6.29
N GLN A 13 -22.90 6.44 -6.70
CA GLN A 13 -23.78 7.48 -6.20
C GLN A 13 -24.66 8.02 -7.32
N ASP A 14 -25.79 8.62 -6.96
CA ASP A 14 -26.64 9.30 -7.93
C ASP A 14 -25.87 10.41 -8.65
N GLY A 15 -25.97 10.44 -9.98
CA GLY A 15 -25.22 11.36 -10.82
C GLY A 15 -23.88 10.83 -11.34
N ASP A 16 -23.37 9.72 -10.80
CA ASP A 16 -22.19 9.05 -11.38
C ASP A 16 -22.49 8.59 -12.81
N LEU A 17 -21.45 8.56 -13.64
CA LEU A 17 -21.53 8.03 -14.99
C LEU A 17 -20.89 6.65 -15.06
N VAL A 18 -21.55 5.75 -15.78
CA VAL A 18 -21.08 4.37 -15.98
C VAL A 18 -21.17 3.97 -17.44
N VAL A 19 -20.27 3.09 -17.86
CA VAL A 19 -20.33 2.38 -19.14
C VAL A 19 -20.53 0.89 -18.91
N PHE A 20 -21.16 0.22 -19.87
CA PHE A 20 -21.42 -1.21 -19.82
C PHE A 20 -20.54 -1.95 -20.83
N SER A 21 -20.24 -3.20 -20.53
CA SER A 21 -19.58 -4.14 -21.44
C SER A 21 -20.04 -5.57 -21.14
N GLU A 22 -19.92 -6.48 -22.11
CA GLU A 22 -20.30 -7.88 -21.97
C GLU A 22 -21.78 -8.14 -21.61
N VAL A 23 -22.68 -7.17 -21.85
CA VAL A 23 -24.13 -7.35 -21.66
C VAL A 23 -24.69 -8.14 -22.84
N GLN A 24 -25.30 -9.30 -22.59
CA GLN A 24 -25.92 -10.12 -23.62
C GLN A 24 -27.44 -9.96 -23.62
N GLY A 25 -28.04 -10.00 -24.81
CA GLY A 25 -29.47 -9.78 -25.03
C GLY A 25 -29.88 -8.30 -25.08
N MET A 26 -29.08 -7.40 -24.50
CA MET A 26 -29.25 -5.94 -24.54
C MET A 26 -27.93 -5.28 -24.98
N GLU A 27 -27.49 -5.62 -26.20
CA GLU A 27 -26.14 -5.32 -26.71
C GLU A 27 -25.88 -3.83 -26.95
N GLU A 28 -26.94 -3.03 -27.09
CA GLU A 28 -26.91 -1.58 -27.27
C GLU A 28 -26.23 -0.88 -26.08
N LEU A 29 -26.23 -1.50 -24.90
CA LEU A 29 -25.51 -0.98 -23.74
C LEU A 29 -23.97 -1.07 -23.88
N ASN A 30 -23.45 -1.95 -24.75
CA ASN A 30 -22.01 -2.17 -24.94
C ASN A 30 -21.33 -1.14 -25.86
N ASP A 31 -22.02 -0.06 -26.20
CA ASP A 31 -21.56 1.00 -27.10
C ASP A 31 -20.44 1.90 -26.54
N GLY A 32 -20.07 1.73 -25.27
CA GLY A 32 -19.08 2.57 -24.58
C GLY A 32 -19.59 3.97 -24.21
N LYS A 33 -20.89 4.25 -24.38
CA LYS A 33 -21.50 5.54 -24.05
C LYS A 33 -21.75 5.66 -22.54
N PRO A 34 -21.27 6.72 -21.87
CA PRO A 34 -21.55 6.95 -20.45
C PRO A 34 -23.04 7.19 -20.19
N ARG A 35 -23.55 6.57 -19.12
CA ARG A 35 -24.96 6.62 -18.69
C ARG A 35 -25.03 7.04 -17.23
N LYS A 36 -25.94 7.95 -16.90
CA LYS A 36 -26.06 8.49 -15.54
C LYS A 36 -26.80 7.53 -14.62
N VAL A 37 -26.21 7.28 -13.45
CA VAL A 37 -26.77 6.49 -12.35
C VAL A 37 -27.87 7.30 -11.64
N LYS A 38 -28.98 6.63 -11.32
CA LYS A 38 -30.11 7.12 -10.52
C LYS A 38 -30.56 6.06 -9.52
N ASN A 39 -31.12 6.49 -8.41
CA ASN A 39 -31.66 5.62 -7.35
C ASN A 39 -30.64 4.57 -6.89
N ALA A 40 -29.38 4.97 -6.71
CA ALA A 40 -28.33 4.09 -6.22
C ALA A 40 -28.68 3.54 -4.83
N ARG A 41 -28.63 2.22 -4.71
CA ARG A 41 -28.84 1.43 -3.49
C ARG A 41 -27.63 0.52 -3.27
N PRO A 42 -27.47 -0.07 -2.08
CA PRO A 42 -26.34 -0.95 -1.79
C PRO A 42 -26.10 -2.06 -2.82
N PHE A 43 -27.14 -2.60 -3.46
CA PHE A 43 -27.01 -3.75 -4.38
C PHE A 43 -27.64 -3.52 -5.75
N SER A 44 -28.16 -2.32 -6.01
CA SER A 44 -28.83 -2.02 -7.27
C SER A 44 -28.84 -0.54 -7.59
N PHE A 45 -29.06 -0.21 -8.86
CA PHE A 45 -29.27 1.15 -9.33
C PHE A 45 -30.13 1.15 -10.59
N THR A 46 -30.53 2.33 -11.04
CA THR A 46 -31.17 2.55 -12.35
C THR A 46 -30.31 3.49 -13.18
N ILE A 47 -30.49 3.46 -14.50
CA ILE A 47 -29.87 4.43 -15.40
C ILE A 47 -30.92 5.43 -15.89
N GLU A 48 -30.48 6.65 -16.19
CA GLU A 48 -31.33 7.73 -16.71
C GLU A 48 -31.90 7.44 -18.11
N GLU A 49 -31.19 6.65 -18.91
CA GLU A 49 -31.59 6.32 -20.28
C GLU A 49 -32.75 5.30 -20.31
N ASP A 50 -33.72 5.54 -21.19
CA ASP A 50 -34.81 4.61 -21.46
C ASP A 50 -34.31 3.45 -22.32
N THR A 51 -34.31 2.25 -21.75
CA THR A 51 -33.88 1.00 -22.38
C THR A 51 -35.04 0.16 -22.91
N GLY A 52 -36.28 0.67 -22.88
CA GLY A 52 -37.48 -0.08 -23.29
C GLY A 52 -37.50 -0.47 -24.77
N SER A 53 -36.70 0.19 -25.61
CA SER A 53 -36.54 -0.14 -27.04
C SER A 53 -35.40 -1.13 -27.33
N TYR A 54 -34.60 -1.48 -26.34
CA TYR A 54 -33.45 -2.37 -26.51
C TYR A 54 -33.88 -3.83 -26.49
N GLY A 55 -32.96 -4.71 -26.90
CA GLY A 55 -33.16 -6.15 -26.73
C GLY A 55 -33.41 -6.56 -25.27
N VAL A 56 -34.06 -7.71 -25.09
CA VAL A 56 -34.34 -8.25 -23.75
C VAL A 56 -33.04 -8.80 -23.16
N TYR A 57 -32.64 -8.26 -22.00
CA TYR A 57 -31.46 -8.74 -21.26
C TYR A 57 -31.50 -10.26 -21.07
N SER A 58 -30.38 -10.91 -21.36
CA SER A 58 -30.20 -12.35 -21.23
C SER A 58 -29.28 -12.70 -20.06
N LYS A 59 -28.02 -12.24 -20.09
CA LYS A 59 -27.01 -12.55 -19.07
C LYS A 59 -25.79 -11.63 -19.17
N GLY A 60 -24.92 -11.69 -18.16
CA GLY A 60 -23.63 -11.00 -18.16
C GLY A 60 -23.74 -9.51 -17.87
N GLY A 61 -22.66 -8.78 -18.13
CA GLY A 61 -22.57 -7.34 -17.90
C GLY A 61 -21.53 -6.95 -16.87
N ILE A 62 -20.66 -6.03 -17.25
CA ILE A 62 -19.70 -5.35 -16.39
C ILE A 62 -20.02 -3.86 -16.46
N VAL A 63 -20.12 -3.23 -15.30
CA VAL A 63 -20.36 -1.80 -15.15
C VAL A 63 -19.07 -1.12 -14.70
N THR A 64 -18.58 -0.14 -15.46
CA THR A 64 -17.37 0.62 -15.12
C THR A 64 -17.71 2.09 -14.94
N GLN A 65 -17.31 2.68 -13.81
CA GLN A 65 -17.49 4.11 -13.56
C GLN A 65 -16.57 4.94 -14.46
N VAL A 66 -17.10 6.01 -15.03
CA VAL A 66 -16.38 7.01 -15.82
C VAL A 66 -16.37 8.32 -15.06
N LYS A 67 -15.18 8.91 -14.87
CA LYS A 67 -15.03 10.24 -14.26
C LYS A 67 -14.90 11.28 -15.35
N GLU A 68 -15.87 12.19 -15.44
CA GLU A 68 -15.84 13.29 -16.39
C GLU A 68 -14.87 14.40 -15.95
N PRO A 69 -14.22 15.09 -16.91
CA PRO A 69 -13.50 16.32 -16.64
C PRO A 69 -14.43 17.40 -16.09
N LYS A 70 -14.05 18.05 -14.98
CA LYS A 70 -14.77 19.19 -14.40
C LYS A 70 -13.94 20.47 -14.59
N VAL A 71 -14.55 21.49 -15.18
CA VAL A 71 -13.94 22.82 -15.31
C VAL A 71 -14.24 23.65 -14.07
N LEU A 72 -13.19 24.15 -13.40
CA LEU A 72 -13.29 25.05 -12.25
C LEU A 72 -12.80 26.45 -12.65
N ARG A 73 -13.50 27.50 -12.22
CA ARG A 73 -13.21 28.90 -12.58
C ARG A 73 -12.77 29.71 -11.36
N PHE A 74 -11.47 29.72 -11.10
CA PHE A 74 -10.88 30.44 -9.96
C PHE A 74 -10.99 31.96 -10.14
N LYS A 75 -11.36 32.67 -9.06
CA LYS A 75 -11.25 34.13 -8.97
C LYS A 75 -9.78 34.53 -8.81
N SER A 76 -9.43 35.73 -9.28
CA SER A 76 -8.13 36.33 -8.93
C SER A 76 -8.06 36.57 -7.42
N LEU A 77 -6.86 36.62 -6.83
CA LEU A 77 -6.73 36.94 -5.40
C LEU A 77 -7.43 38.26 -5.06
N ARG A 78 -7.31 39.28 -5.92
CA ARG A 78 -7.96 40.59 -5.72
C ARG A 78 -9.47 40.47 -5.58
N ASP A 79 -10.11 39.66 -6.43
CA ASP A 79 -11.56 39.49 -6.42
C ASP A 79 -12.00 38.56 -5.28
N ALA A 80 -11.22 37.50 -5.02
CA ALA A 80 -11.45 36.57 -3.92
C ALA A 80 -11.28 37.24 -2.54
N MET A 81 -10.42 38.24 -2.38
CA MET A 81 -10.32 39.00 -1.12
C MET A 81 -11.55 39.87 -0.83
N LYS A 82 -12.33 40.23 -1.86
CA LYS A 82 -13.59 40.99 -1.69
C LYS A 82 -14.78 40.05 -1.48
N ASP A 83 -14.77 38.95 -2.20
CA ASP A 83 -15.81 37.92 -2.17
C ASP A 83 -15.13 36.54 -2.15
N PRO A 84 -14.75 36.05 -0.95
CA PRO A 84 -14.02 34.80 -0.78
C PRO A 84 -14.84 33.56 -1.14
N GLY A 85 -16.16 33.71 -1.32
CA GLY A 85 -17.08 32.58 -1.49
C GLY A 85 -17.07 31.67 -0.28
N ASP A 86 -17.26 30.38 -0.52
CA ASP A 86 -17.24 29.37 0.53
C ASP A 86 -15.80 29.05 0.95
N PHE A 87 -15.55 29.05 2.27
CA PHE A 87 -14.28 28.61 2.83
C PHE A 87 -14.23 27.09 2.89
N LEU A 88 -13.10 26.51 2.49
CA LEU A 88 -12.89 25.09 2.74
C LEU A 88 -12.61 24.87 4.22
N LEU A 89 -13.48 24.09 4.86
CA LEU A 89 -13.40 23.80 6.28
C LEU A 89 -12.28 22.80 6.57
N SER A 90 -11.31 23.19 7.39
CA SER A 90 -10.27 22.29 7.89
C SER A 90 -10.76 21.41 9.05
N ASP A 91 -11.76 21.90 9.79
CA ASP A 91 -12.32 21.27 10.98
C ASP A 91 -13.80 21.70 11.11
N PHE A 92 -14.70 20.72 11.03
CA PHE A 92 -16.14 20.95 11.12
C PHE A 92 -16.60 21.41 12.50
N SER A 93 -15.80 21.25 13.56
CA SER A 93 -16.09 21.80 14.89
C SER A 93 -15.74 23.28 15.02
N LYS A 94 -15.08 23.86 14.01
CA LYS A 94 -14.55 25.24 14.02
C LYS A 94 -14.97 26.04 12.77
N PHE A 95 -16.10 25.70 12.15
CA PHE A 95 -16.46 26.29 10.85
C PHE A 95 -16.60 27.82 10.88
N GLU A 96 -16.98 28.39 12.03
CA GLU A 96 -17.02 29.84 12.29
C GLU A 96 -15.66 30.54 12.24
N ARG A 97 -14.54 29.80 12.41
CA ARG A 97 -13.21 30.42 12.56
C ARG A 97 -12.62 30.88 11.23
N SER A 98 -12.93 30.22 10.11
CA SER A 98 -12.31 30.54 8.82
C SER A 98 -12.55 32.00 8.37
N PRO A 99 -13.79 32.54 8.43
CA PRO A 99 -14.03 33.95 8.12
C PRO A 99 -13.30 34.91 9.08
N VAL A 100 -13.23 34.60 10.37
CA VAL A 100 -12.54 35.44 11.37
C VAL A 100 -11.03 35.44 11.13
N ILE A 101 -10.45 34.29 10.81
CA ILE A 101 -9.01 34.18 10.48
C ILE A 101 -8.72 34.90 9.16
N HIS A 102 -9.62 34.85 8.17
CA HIS A 102 -9.50 35.61 6.94
C HIS A 102 -9.37 37.12 7.21
N LEU A 103 -10.18 37.68 8.12
CA LEU A 103 -10.03 39.06 8.58
C LEU A 103 -8.70 39.29 9.33
N ALA A 104 -8.29 38.35 10.17
CA ALA A 104 -7.05 38.45 10.95
C ALA A 104 -5.81 38.59 10.05
N PHE A 105 -5.73 37.85 8.94
CA PHE A 105 -4.64 37.98 7.97
C PHE A 105 -4.63 39.36 7.29
N GLN A 106 -5.79 39.92 6.94
CA GLN A 106 -5.89 41.26 6.37
C GLN A 106 -5.51 42.36 7.38
N ALA A 107 -5.94 42.20 8.63
CA ALA A 107 -5.57 43.08 9.72
C ALA A 107 -4.07 43.03 10.01
N LEU A 108 -3.43 41.86 9.85
CA LEU A 108 -1.99 41.71 10.01
C LEU A 108 -1.22 42.52 8.96
N ASP A 109 -1.66 42.49 7.70
CA ASP A 109 -1.04 43.29 6.65
C ASP A 109 -1.23 44.80 6.90
N SER A 110 -2.40 45.20 7.38
CA SER A 110 -2.68 46.60 7.78
C SER A 110 -1.81 47.04 8.96
N PHE A 111 -1.69 46.21 9.99
CA PHE A 111 -0.81 46.44 11.13
C PHE A 111 0.65 46.60 10.70
N ARG A 112 1.13 45.70 9.85
CA ARG A 112 2.52 45.73 9.35
C ARG A 112 2.80 46.96 8.50
N LYS A 113 1.83 47.40 7.70
CA LYS A 113 1.93 48.61 6.89
C LYS A 113 2.04 49.87 7.75
N GLU A 114 1.26 49.96 8.83
CA GLU A 114 1.27 51.12 9.75
C GLU A 114 2.52 51.13 10.65
N HIS A 115 2.83 50.01 11.28
CA HIS A 115 3.86 49.93 12.34
C HIS A 115 5.24 49.49 11.82
N GLY A 116 5.35 49.02 10.59
CA GLY A 116 6.61 48.52 10.01
C GLY A 116 7.15 47.21 10.63
N ARG A 117 6.36 46.54 11.47
CA ARG A 117 6.73 45.31 12.20
C ARG A 117 5.52 44.41 12.45
N TYR A 118 5.77 43.18 12.89
CA TYR A 118 4.73 42.30 13.43
C TYR A 118 4.32 42.72 14.85
N PRO A 119 3.10 42.36 15.29
CA PRO A 119 2.74 42.38 16.71
C PRO A 119 3.77 41.60 17.55
N THR A 120 4.12 42.15 18.71
CA THR A 120 5.06 41.53 19.63
C THR A 120 4.33 40.50 20.49
N ALA A 121 4.91 39.30 20.64
CA ALA A 121 4.33 38.25 21.45
C ALA A 121 4.08 38.71 22.90
N GLY A 122 2.88 38.44 23.42
CA GLY A 122 2.46 38.85 24.77
C GLY A 122 2.30 40.37 25.00
N CYS A 123 2.42 41.21 23.96
CA CYS A 123 2.25 42.66 24.09
C CYS A 123 0.77 43.06 23.98
N GLU A 124 0.18 43.47 25.10
CA GLU A 124 -1.24 43.86 25.16
C GLU A 124 -1.55 45.09 24.30
N GLN A 125 -0.62 46.05 24.19
CA GLN A 125 -0.82 47.24 23.35
C GLN A 125 -0.89 46.89 21.86
N ASP A 126 -0.01 46.00 21.41
CA ASP A 126 -0.03 45.51 20.03
C ASP A 126 -1.29 44.68 19.75
N ALA A 127 -1.70 43.83 20.70
CA ALA A 127 -2.93 43.05 20.59
C ALA A 127 -4.17 43.95 20.46
N GLN A 128 -4.27 45.00 21.28
CA GLN A 128 -5.39 45.94 21.19
C GLN A 128 -5.38 46.74 19.88
N SER A 129 -4.20 47.17 19.42
CA SER A 129 -4.06 47.83 18.11
C SER A 129 -4.44 46.89 16.97
N PHE A 130 -4.09 45.60 17.05
CA PHE A 130 -4.45 44.59 16.05
C PHE A 130 -5.97 44.35 16.03
N LEU A 131 -6.61 44.19 17.18
CA LEU A 131 -8.07 44.05 17.29
C LEU A 131 -8.81 45.23 16.66
N LYS A 132 -8.27 46.45 16.82
CA LYS A 132 -8.83 47.63 16.16
C LYS A 132 -8.80 47.51 14.63
N PHE A 133 -7.67 47.08 14.05
CA PHE A 133 -7.61 46.85 12.59
C PHE A 133 -8.61 45.79 12.13
N VAL A 134 -8.78 44.71 12.90
CA VAL A 134 -9.80 43.68 12.57
C VAL A 134 -11.21 44.29 12.60
N ALA A 135 -11.53 45.06 13.63
CA ALA A 135 -12.83 45.71 13.77
C ALA A 135 -13.09 46.71 12.62
N ASP A 136 -12.11 47.53 12.28
CA ASP A 136 -12.20 48.51 11.18
C ASP A 136 -12.44 47.82 9.83
N ILE A 137 -11.76 46.70 9.56
CA ILE A 137 -11.95 45.93 8.33
C ILE A 137 -13.33 45.24 8.33
N ASN A 138 -13.74 44.66 9.44
CA ASN A 138 -15.04 43.99 9.55
C ASN A 138 -16.21 44.96 9.39
N GLU A 139 -16.11 46.18 9.91
CA GLU A 139 -17.11 47.24 9.72
C GLU A 139 -17.16 47.73 8.26
N ALA A 140 -16.04 47.69 7.54
CA ALA A 140 -16.00 48.03 6.12
C ALA A 140 -16.54 46.91 5.21
N SER A 141 -16.66 45.67 5.70
CA SER A 141 -17.26 44.55 4.97
C SER A 141 -18.78 44.64 4.99
N ILE A 142 -19.41 44.58 3.80
CA ILE A 142 -20.89 44.62 3.68
C ILE A 142 -21.46 43.20 3.67
N ASP A 143 -21.01 42.35 2.72
CA ASP A 143 -21.59 41.02 2.52
C ASP A 143 -20.95 39.92 3.39
N SER A 144 -19.76 40.17 3.93
CA SER A 144 -18.97 39.20 4.71
C SER A 144 -18.74 39.63 6.16
N LYS A 145 -19.56 40.56 6.67
CA LYS A 145 -19.44 41.07 8.04
C LYS A 145 -19.65 39.95 9.05
N GLN A 146 -18.72 39.79 9.97
CA GLN A 146 -18.79 38.82 11.05
C GLN A 146 -19.49 39.45 12.25
N GLU A 147 -20.63 38.87 12.65
CA GLU A 147 -21.38 39.33 13.84
C GLU A 147 -20.67 38.94 15.14
N LYS A 148 -20.01 37.78 15.14
CA LYS A 148 -19.29 37.24 16.30
C LYS A 148 -17.81 37.20 15.99
N ILE A 149 -17.04 38.01 16.72
CA ILE A 149 -15.59 38.01 16.69
C ILE A 149 -15.07 37.39 17.98
N ASP A 150 -14.20 36.40 17.87
CA ASP A 150 -13.51 35.81 19.02
C ASP A 150 -12.21 36.58 19.29
N ASP A 151 -12.29 37.54 20.21
CA ASP A 151 -11.15 38.35 20.65
C ASP A 151 -9.99 37.49 21.15
N LYS A 152 -10.28 36.35 21.80
CA LYS A 152 -9.23 35.47 22.34
C LYS A 152 -8.45 34.82 21.20
N LEU A 153 -9.15 34.32 20.17
CA LEU A 153 -8.53 33.79 18.96
C LEU A 153 -7.63 34.83 18.28
N LEU A 154 -8.13 36.07 18.13
CA LEU A 154 -7.37 37.15 17.49
C LEU A 154 -6.15 37.59 18.31
N ARG A 155 -6.24 37.57 19.64
CA ARG A 155 -5.10 37.83 20.54
C ARG A 155 -4.02 36.75 20.39
N HIS A 156 -4.41 35.48 20.33
CA HIS A 156 -3.48 34.38 20.04
C HIS A 156 -2.84 34.52 18.66
N PHE A 157 -3.63 34.87 17.64
CA PHE A 157 -3.14 35.13 16.30
C PHE A 157 -2.11 36.27 16.29
N ALA A 158 -2.43 37.43 16.87
CA ALA A 158 -1.52 38.56 16.95
C ALA A 158 -0.20 38.16 17.63
N SER A 159 -0.29 37.52 18.81
CA SER A 159 0.88 37.09 19.57
C SER A 159 1.77 36.09 18.81
N GLY A 160 1.17 35.19 18.02
CA GLY A 160 1.89 34.17 17.24
C GLY A 160 2.24 34.58 15.81
N SER A 161 1.82 35.75 15.35
CA SER A 161 1.84 36.15 13.92
C SER A 161 3.23 36.19 13.27
N ARG A 162 4.30 36.36 14.07
CA ARG A 162 5.70 36.31 13.60
C ARG A 162 6.29 34.90 13.64
N ALA A 163 5.70 34.00 14.43
CA ALA A 163 6.28 32.70 14.70
C ALA A 163 6.22 31.77 13.49
N VAL A 164 7.32 31.06 13.27
CA VAL A 164 7.40 29.96 12.29
C VAL A 164 7.51 28.65 13.07
N LEU A 165 6.43 27.89 13.10
CA LEU A 165 6.36 26.61 13.81
C LEU A 165 6.59 25.45 12.83
N ASN A 166 7.54 24.57 13.13
CA ASN A 166 7.90 23.46 12.24
C ASN A 166 6.73 22.53 11.90
N PRO A 167 5.87 22.11 12.86
CA PRO A 167 4.71 21.28 12.53
C PRO A 167 3.73 21.96 11.58
N MET A 168 3.50 23.27 11.75
CA MET A 168 2.64 24.05 10.84
C MET A 168 3.25 24.15 9.45
N ALA A 169 4.56 24.41 9.36
CA ALA A 169 5.30 24.45 8.11
C ALA A 169 5.29 23.09 7.39
N ALA A 170 5.40 21.98 8.13
CA ALA A 170 5.33 20.64 7.56
C ALA A 170 3.92 20.34 7.00
N MET A 171 2.86 20.65 7.76
CA MET A 171 1.48 20.44 7.32
C MET A 171 1.15 21.27 6.06
N PHE A 172 1.37 22.59 6.11
CA PHE A 172 1.11 23.45 4.95
C PHE A 172 2.06 23.15 3.78
N GLY A 173 3.32 22.77 4.04
CA GLY A 173 4.25 22.33 3.00
C GLY A 173 3.75 21.11 2.25
N GLY A 174 3.18 20.11 2.96
CA GLY A 174 2.54 18.95 2.34
C GLY A 174 1.29 19.30 1.54
N ILE A 175 0.40 20.13 2.10
CA ILE A 175 -0.82 20.59 1.43
C ILE A 175 -0.49 21.37 0.16
N VAL A 176 0.35 22.40 0.26
CA VAL A 176 0.74 23.25 -0.87
C VAL A 176 1.52 22.45 -1.92
N GLY A 177 2.43 21.57 -1.49
CA GLY A 177 3.13 20.66 -2.41
C GLY A 177 2.17 19.79 -3.21
N GLN A 178 1.13 19.26 -2.55
CA GLN A 178 0.09 18.51 -3.23
C GLN A 178 -0.74 19.40 -4.18
N GLU A 179 -1.09 20.63 -3.80
CA GLU A 179 -1.79 21.57 -4.69
C GLU A 179 -1.00 21.92 -5.95
N VAL A 180 0.32 22.04 -5.85
CA VAL A 180 1.18 22.22 -7.03
C VAL A 180 1.07 21.01 -7.97
N VAL A 181 1.12 19.78 -7.43
CA VAL A 181 0.93 18.57 -8.22
C VAL A 181 -0.45 18.55 -8.88
N LYS A 182 -1.51 18.95 -8.18
CA LYS A 182 -2.87 19.06 -8.76
C LYS A 182 -2.92 20.06 -9.90
N ALA A 183 -2.34 21.25 -9.71
CA ALA A 183 -2.28 22.30 -10.72
C ALA A 183 -1.51 21.87 -11.98
N CYS A 184 -0.41 21.13 -11.83
CA CYS A 184 0.40 20.66 -12.96
C CYS A 184 -0.20 19.45 -13.69
N SER A 185 -1.00 18.61 -13.02
CA SER A 185 -1.45 17.33 -13.57
C SER A 185 -2.94 17.27 -13.93
N GLY A 186 -3.76 18.17 -13.41
CA GLY A 186 -5.22 18.07 -13.47
C GLY A 186 -5.79 16.88 -12.69
N LYS A 187 -4.99 16.24 -11.81
CA LYS A 187 -5.40 15.09 -11.01
C LYS A 187 -5.78 15.51 -9.59
N PHE A 188 -6.87 14.94 -9.07
CA PHE A 188 -7.57 15.32 -7.82
C PHE A 188 -8.27 16.68 -7.88
N HIS A 189 -9.20 16.89 -6.95
CA HIS A 189 -9.88 18.18 -6.81
C HIS A 189 -8.95 19.19 -6.11
N PRO A 190 -8.67 20.36 -6.70
CA PRO A 190 -7.88 21.40 -6.06
C PRO A 190 -8.63 22.05 -4.91
N LEU A 191 -7.89 22.66 -3.97
CA LEU A 191 -8.46 23.59 -3.01
C LEU A 191 -9.12 24.75 -3.77
N TYR A 192 -10.33 25.16 -3.34
CA TYR A 192 -11.13 26.14 -4.05
C TYR A 192 -11.87 27.06 -3.04
N GLN A 193 -11.35 28.22 -2.64
CA GLN A 193 -9.99 28.74 -2.89
C GLN A 193 -9.20 28.99 -1.59
N PHE A 194 -9.87 29.44 -0.53
CA PHE A 194 -9.23 29.70 0.75
C PHE A 194 -9.35 28.50 1.69
N PHE A 195 -8.23 28.19 2.34
CA PHE A 195 -8.13 27.16 3.37
C PHE A 195 -7.40 27.76 4.57
N TYR A 196 -8.08 27.79 5.71
CA TYR A 196 -7.53 28.26 6.97
C TYR A 196 -7.45 27.10 7.95
N PHE A 197 -6.44 27.13 8.81
CA PHE A 197 -6.25 26.13 9.84
C PHE A 197 -5.66 26.79 11.09
N ASP A 198 -6.14 26.35 12.24
CA ASP A 198 -5.56 26.66 13.54
C ASP A 198 -5.50 25.41 14.41
N SER A 199 -4.53 25.40 15.31
CA SER A 199 -4.42 24.41 16.39
C SER A 199 -4.21 25.15 17.71
N VAL A 200 -5.18 26.01 18.07
CA VAL A 200 -5.17 26.74 19.35
C VAL A 200 -5.14 25.77 20.54
N GLU A 201 -5.65 24.56 20.37
CA GLU A 201 -5.66 23.48 21.36
C GLU A 201 -4.24 22.98 21.70
N SER A 202 -3.25 23.28 20.85
CA SER A 202 -1.83 23.01 21.13
C SER A 202 -1.21 24.02 22.10
N LEU A 203 -1.86 25.16 22.35
CA LEU A 203 -1.35 26.17 23.27
C LEU A 203 -1.38 25.65 24.72
N PRO A 204 -0.47 26.11 25.59
CA PRO A 204 -0.49 25.74 27.00
C PRO A 204 -1.82 26.10 27.67
N THR A 205 -2.35 25.19 28.49
CA THR A 205 -3.58 25.42 29.26
C THR A 205 -3.38 26.38 30.44
N TYR A 206 -2.13 26.61 30.84
CA TYR A 206 -1.75 27.57 31.87
C TYR A 206 -1.45 28.94 31.26
N GLN A 207 -1.60 29.98 32.07
CA GLN A 207 -1.27 31.34 31.66
C GLN A 207 0.25 31.49 31.46
N LEU A 208 0.64 31.97 30.29
CA LEU A 208 2.03 32.25 29.95
C LEU A 208 2.48 33.57 30.58
N ASP A 209 3.64 33.56 31.22
CA ASP A 209 4.31 34.78 31.65
C ASP A 209 4.90 35.49 30.43
N PRO A 210 4.64 36.78 30.18
CA PRO A 210 5.26 37.53 29.09
C PRO A 210 6.80 37.45 29.09
N GLN A 211 7.44 37.22 30.23
CA GLN A 211 8.89 36.99 30.32
C GLN A 211 9.31 35.65 29.67
N ASP A 212 8.48 34.62 29.75
CA ASP A 212 8.76 33.32 29.14
C ASP A 212 8.68 33.35 27.60
N LEU A 213 8.06 34.38 27.03
CA LEU A 213 7.91 34.57 25.57
C LEU A 213 9.07 35.35 24.95
N LYS A 214 9.97 35.91 25.77
CA LYS A 214 11.08 36.73 25.27
C LYS A 214 12.09 35.88 24.49
N PRO A 215 12.61 36.40 23.37
CA PRO A 215 13.66 35.72 22.63
C PRO A 215 14.92 35.58 23.48
N SER A 216 15.60 34.45 23.34
CA SER A 216 16.81 34.08 24.07
C SER A 216 18.05 34.03 23.16
N ASN A 217 17.94 34.54 21.93
CA ASN A 217 18.92 34.37 20.86
C ASN A 217 19.19 32.89 20.58
N SER A 218 18.11 32.11 20.58
CA SER A 218 18.11 30.67 20.36
C SER A 218 17.43 30.36 19.03
N ARG A 219 17.83 29.24 18.41
CA ARG A 219 17.12 28.70 17.23
C ARG A 219 15.65 28.37 17.50
N TYR A 220 15.24 28.28 18.77
CA TYR A 220 13.87 27.99 19.19
C TYR A 220 13.03 29.25 19.48
N ASP A 221 13.56 30.46 19.26
CA ASP A 221 12.89 31.71 19.67
C ASP A 221 11.48 31.86 19.08
N ALA A 222 11.24 31.39 17.85
CA ALA A 222 9.91 31.40 17.25
C ALA A 222 8.92 30.48 17.97
N GLN A 223 9.38 29.32 18.45
CA GLN A 223 8.57 28.38 19.22
C GLN A 223 8.33 28.93 20.64
N ILE A 224 9.36 29.51 21.25
CA ILE A 224 9.31 30.15 22.56
C ILE A 224 8.30 31.31 22.56
N SER A 225 8.22 32.11 21.49
CA SER A 225 7.25 33.22 21.42
C SER A 225 5.78 32.78 21.39
N VAL A 226 5.50 31.48 21.17
CA VAL A 226 4.15 30.91 21.19
C VAL A 226 3.90 30.09 22.46
N PHE A 227 4.85 29.24 22.83
CA PHE A 227 4.67 28.23 23.88
C PHE A 227 5.40 28.54 25.19
N GLY A 228 6.25 29.55 25.20
CA GLY A 228 7.11 29.91 26.34
C GLY A 228 8.36 29.04 26.49
N SER A 229 9.37 29.60 27.13
CA SER A 229 10.66 28.97 27.42
C SER A 229 10.55 27.71 28.29
N LYS A 230 9.57 27.67 29.21
CA LYS A 230 9.30 26.52 30.08
C LYS A 230 8.87 25.27 29.31
N LEU A 231 7.94 25.40 28.35
CA LEU A 231 7.54 24.27 27.53
C LEU A 231 8.69 23.85 26.60
N GLN A 232 9.41 24.81 26.03
CA GLN A 232 10.59 24.51 25.22
C GLN A 232 11.63 23.68 26.01
N LYS A 233 11.85 24.02 27.28
CA LYS A 233 12.75 23.27 28.16
C LYS A 233 12.24 21.84 28.40
N LYS A 234 10.93 21.68 28.65
CA LYS A 234 10.31 20.35 28.79
C LYS A 234 10.51 19.49 27.53
N LEU A 235 10.37 20.07 26.34
CA LEU A 235 10.65 19.36 25.08
C LEU A 235 12.11 18.92 24.98
N GLN A 236 13.06 19.79 25.35
CA GLN A 236 14.49 19.46 25.34
C GLN A 236 14.84 18.31 26.30
N ASP A 237 14.17 18.23 27.44
CA ASP A 237 14.42 17.21 28.47
C ASP A 237 13.64 15.89 28.23
N ALA A 238 12.79 15.81 27.20
CA ALA A 238 11.95 14.63 26.95
C ALA A 238 12.73 13.43 26.40
N ASN A 239 12.39 12.23 26.87
CA ASN A 239 12.86 10.94 26.37
C ASN A 239 11.83 10.33 25.42
N ILE A 240 12.22 10.14 24.16
CA ILE A 240 11.31 9.76 23.07
C ILE A 240 11.74 8.43 22.48
N PHE A 241 10.78 7.56 22.16
CA PHE A 241 11.02 6.37 21.36
C PHE A 241 10.24 6.44 20.05
N ILE A 242 10.95 6.39 18.91
CA ILE A 242 10.37 6.31 17.58
C ILE A 242 10.54 4.90 17.04
N VAL A 243 9.45 4.29 16.57
CA VAL A 243 9.47 2.96 15.95
C VAL A 243 9.14 3.07 14.48
N GLY A 244 10.15 2.82 13.65
CA GLY A 244 10.13 3.04 12.21
C GLY A 244 10.91 4.29 11.80
N SER A 245 11.72 4.14 10.76
CA SER A 245 12.59 5.16 10.15
C SER A 245 12.28 5.32 8.65
N GLY A 246 11.08 4.94 8.22
CA GLY A 246 10.57 5.13 6.87
C GLY A 246 10.14 6.58 6.57
N ALA A 247 9.10 6.76 5.75
CA ALA A 247 8.63 8.09 5.30
C ALA A 247 8.21 8.98 6.49
N LEU A 248 7.32 8.46 7.33
CA LEU A 248 6.87 9.14 8.55
C LEU A 248 8.04 9.35 9.53
N GLY A 249 8.89 8.33 9.73
CA GLY A 249 10.03 8.42 10.64
C GLY A 249 11.02 9.53 10.26
N CYS A 250 11.31 9.68 8.97
CA CYS A 250 12.13 10.78 8.46
C CYS A 250 11.52 12.16 8.74
N GLU A 251 10.21 12.32 8.47
CA GLU A 251 9.48 13.55 8.72
C GLU A 251 9.38 13.90 10.22
N PHE A 252 9.13 12.91 11.07
CA PHE A 252 9.07 13.08 12.51
C PHE A 252 10.43 13.44 13.09
N LEU A 253 11.51 12.76 12.68
CA LEU A 253 12.86 13.09 13.11
C LEU A 253 13.25 14.52 12.73
N LYS A 254 12.94 14.97 11.51
CA LYS A 254 13.16 16.37 11.11
C LYS A 254 12.41 17.32 12.03
N ASN A 255 11.11 17.09 12.27
CA ASN A 255 10.31 17.97 13.12
C ASN A 255 10.83 18.00 14.55
N LEU A 256 11.11 16.84 15.17
CA LEU A 256 11.62 16.75 16.54
C LEU A 256 13.01 17.41 16.67
N ALA A 257 13.89 17.22 15.69
CA ALA A 257 15.19 17.89 15.65
C ALA A 257 15.04 19.41 15.58
N LEU A 258 14.17 19.92 14.71
CA LEU A 258 13.93 21.37 14.57
C LEU A 258 13.21 21.98 15.78
N MET A 259 12.34 21.22 16.44
CA MET A 259 11.64 21.61 17.68
C MET A 259 12.52 21.55 18.93
N GLY A 260 13.73 20.99 18.81
CA GLY A 260 14.66 20.86 19.93
C GLY A 260 14.25 19.80 20.95
N VAL A 261 13.52 18.77 20.52
CA VAL A 261 13.16 17.64 21.38
C VAL A 261 14.41 16.81 21.70
N SER A 262 14.53 16.30 22.92
CA SER A 262 15.66 15.48 23.36
C SER A 262 17.05 16.11 23.11
N CYS A 263 17.16 17.44 23.29
CA CYS A 263 18.40 18.20 23.08
C CYS A 263 19.16 18.53 24.37
N SER A 264 18.70 17.99 25.50
CA SER A 264 19.33 18.11 26.81
C SER A 264 20.34 16.99 27.02
N SER A 265 21.40 17.24 27.80
CA SER A 265 22.42 16.21 28.09
C SER A 265 21.88 15.03 28.91
N LYS A 266 20.67 15.14 29.47
CA LYS A 266 20.01 14.09 30.27
C LYS A 266 18.89 13.37 29.54
N SER A 267 18.58 13.79 28.32
CA SER A 267 17.50 13.20 27.52
C SER A 267 18.05 12.31 26.42
N LYS A 268 17.17 11.47 25.87
CA LYS A 268 17.52 10.59 24.76
C LYS A 268 16.32 10.36 23.86
N LEU A 269 16.52 10.56 22.56
CA LEU A 269 15.66 10.02 21.51
C LEU A 269 16.23 8.69 21.07
N THR A 270 15.44 7.63 21.10
CA THR A 270 15.80 6.35 20.49
C THR A 270 14.96 6.15 19.25
N ILE A 271 15.58 5.79 18.13
CA ILE A 271 14.87 5.36 16.91
C ILE A 271 15.28 3.93 16.56
N THR A 272 14.32 3.09 16.20
CA THR A 272 14.59 1.72 15.73
C THR A 272 13.90 1.44 14.40
N ASP A 273 14.60 0.73 13.52
CA ASP A 273 14.10 0.22 12.23
C ASP A 273 15.07 -0.86 11.76
N ASP A 274 14.58 -2.06 11.46
CA ASP A 274 15.39 -3.20 11.02
C ASP A 274 15.60 -3.27 9.51
N ASP A 275 15.03 -2.33 8.73
CA ASP A 275 15.22 -2.27 7.30
C ASP A 275 16.49 -1.51 6.88
N VAL A 276 16.93 -1.81 5.66
CA VAL A 276 17.95 -1.07 4.93
C VAL A 276 17.32 -0.12 3.90
N ILE A 277 18.08 0.89 3.48
CA ILE A 277 17.63 1.89 2.51
C ILE A 277 17.62 1.28 1.10
N GLU A 278 16.48 1.43 0.42
CA GLU A 278 16.31 1.02 -0.97
C GLU A 278 16.08 2.21 -1.90
N LYS A 279 16.32 2.03 -3.21
CA LYS A 279 16.11 3.10 -4.21
C LYS A 279 14.68 3.66 -4.21
N SER A 280 13.68 2.79 -4.08
CA SER A 280 12.26 3.20 -4.06
C SER A 280 11.90 4.09 -2.87
N ASN A 281 12.71 4.07 -1.81
CA ASN A 281 12.47 4.82 -0.59
C ASN A 281 12.75 6.31 -0.77
N LEU A 282 13.72 6.66 -1.63
CA LEU A 282 14.26 8.01 -1.78
C LEU A 282 13.21 9.04 -2.26
N SER A 283 12.14 8.59 -2.92
CA SER A 283 11.02 9.45 -3.35
C SER A 283 10.24 10.09 -2.20
N ARG A 284 10.30 9.52 -0.99
CA ARG A 284 9.52 9.95 0.18
C ARG A 284 10.27 9.90 1.51
N GLN A 285 11.53 9.44 1.51
CA GLN A 285 12.39 9.33 2.69
C GLN A 285 13.59 10.26 2.51
N PHE A 286 13.33 11.57 2.55
CA PHE A 286 14.27 12.61 2.10
C PHE A 286 15.53 12.76 2.97
N LEU A 287 15.65 12.06 4.11
CA LEU A 287 16.89 12.00 4.88
C LEU A 287 17.95 11.11 4.20
N PHE A 288 17.57 10.30 3.22
CA PHE A 288 18.44 9.36 2.52
C PHE A 288 18.88 9.89 1.16
N ARG A 289 20.00 9.37 0.67
CA ARG A 289 20.60 9.69 -0.63
C ARG A 289 20.97 8.41 -1.37
N ASP A 290 21.23 8.51 -2.66
CA ASP A 290 21.60 7.35 -3.51
C ASP A 290 22.79 6.56 -2.93
N TRP A 291 23.79 7.25 -2.38
CA TRP A 291 24.96 6.61 -1.75
C TRP A 291 24.68 5.94 -0.41
N ASN A 292 23.46 6.09 0.15
CA ASN A 292 23.06 5.40 1.37
C ASN A 292 22.33 4.07 1.09
N ILE A 293 22.08 3.71 -0.18
CA ILE A 293 21.40 2.45 -0.52
C ILE A 293 22.17 1.25 0.08
N GLY A 294 21.44 0.34 0.73
CA GLY A 294 21.96 -0.83 1.45
C GLY A 294 22.41 -0.55 2.89
N GLN A 295 22.45 0.71 3.34
CA GLN A 295 22.75 1.05 4.74
C GLN A 295 21.47 1.01 5.59
N ALA A 296 21.61 0.79 6.91
CA ALA A 296 20.47 0.75 7.83
C ALA A 296 19.75 2.11 7.92
N LYS A 297 18.41 2.09 7.77
CA LYS A 297 17.58 3.32 7.76
C LYS A 297 17.75 4.14 9.03
N SER A 298 17.60 3.51 10.19
CA SER A 298 17.64 4.18 11.50
C SER A 298 18.97 4.89 11.74
N THR A 299 20.09 4.28 11.35
CA THR A 299 21.44 4.81 11.57
C THR A 299 21.69 6.05 10.70
N VAL A 300 21.36 5.97 9.41
CA VAL A 300 21.51 7.10 8.48
C VAL A 300 20.56 8.23 8.85
N ALA A 301 19.30 7.91 9.22
CA ALA A 301 18.31 8.91 9.62
C ALA A 301 18.75 9.66 10.88
N ALA A 302 19.31 8.94 11.87
CA ALA A 302 19.83 9.57 13.08
C ALA A 302 21.01 10.49 12.81
N ALA A 303 21.94 10.10 11.93
CA ALA A 303 23.04 10.96 11.50
C ALA A 303 22.54 12.22 10.80
N ALA A 304 21.56 12.09 9.89
CA ALA A 304 20.96 13.22 9.18
C ALA A 304 20.21 14.17 10.16
N ALA A 305 19.48 13.62 11.13
CA ALA A 305 18.80 14.41 12.15
C ALA A 305 19.79 15.20 13.04
N ARG A 306 20.94 14.60 13.40
CA ARG A 306 22.02 15.32 14.10
C ARG A 306 22.67 16.41 13.26
N ALA A 307 22.72 16.26 11.93
CA ALA A 307 23.17 17.34 11.05
C ALA A 307 22.20 18.52 11.03
N ILE A 308 20.88 18.26 11.14
CA ILE A 308 19.85 19.31 11.28
C ILE A 308 19.97 20.02 12.63
N ASN A 309 20.21 19.26 13.71
CA ASN A 309 20.42 19.81 15.05
C ASN A 309 21.53 19.07 15.81
N PRO A 310 22.74 19.66 15.91
CA PRO A 310 23.87 19.05 16.61
C PRO A 310 23.64 18.77 18.09
N SER A 311 22.67 19.45 18.73
CA SER A 311 22.31 19.24 20.13
C SER A 311 21.44 18.01 20.37
N LEU A 312 20.86 17.42 19.33
CA LEU A 312 19.97 16.26 19.43
C LEU A 312 20.71 15.04 20.00
N GLN A 313 20.23 14.54 21.14
CA GLN A 313 20.70 13.31 21.76
C GLN A 313 19.92 12.14 21.19
N ILE A 314 20.47 11.46 20.17
CA ILE A 314 19.79 10.38 19.46
C ILE A 314 20.63 9.11 19.41
N GLY A 315 20.00 7.97 19.69
CA GLY A 315 20.53 6.63 19.46
C GLY A 315 19.72 5.89 18.39
N ALA A 316 20.41 5.20 17.48
CA ALA A 316 19.79 4.36 16.47
C ALA A 316 19.96 2.88 16.80
N LEU A 317 18.88 2.12 16.69
CA LEU A 317 18.84 0.67 16.82
C LEU A 317 18.35 0.05 15.52
N GLN A 318 18.69 -1.22 15.29
CA GLN A 318 18.28 -1.99 14.11
C GLN A 318 17.41 -3.19 14.50
N ASN A 319 16.82 -3.13 15.69
CA ASN A 319 16.01 -4.20 16.24
C ASN A 319 14.55 -3.94 15.87
N ARG A 320 13.91 -4.94 15.25
CA ARG A 320 12.47 -4.94 15.07
C ARG A 320 11.80 -4.84 16.44
N ALA A 321 10.84 -3.93 16.62
CA ALA A 321 10.06 -3.90 17.86
C ALA A 321 9.03 -5.05 17.84
N CYS A 322 9.41 -6.18 18.43
CA CYS A 322 8.59 -7.40 18.50
C CYS A 322 8.90 -8.20 19.78
N PRO A 323 8.08 -9.23 20.12
CA PRO A 323 8.29 -10.04 21.32
C PRO A 323 9.70 -10.63 21.45
N ASP A 324 10.35 -10.99 20.33
CA ASP A 324 11.69 -11.59 20.32
C ASP A 324 12.81 -10.62 20.75
N THR A 325 12.52 -9.32 20.81
CA THR A 325 13.50 -8.26 21.11
C THR A 325 13.26 -7.55 22.44
N GLU A 326 12.40 -8.11 23.30
CA GLU A 326 12.12 -7.53 24.62
C GLU A 326 13.34 -7.51 25.55
N SER A 327 14.38 -8.31 25.26
CA SER A 327 15.68 -8.20 25.94
C SER A 327 16.42 -6.89 25.62
N VAL A 328 16.17 -6.30 24.45
CA VAL A 328 16.70 -4.99 24.04
C VAL A 328 15.78 -3.88 24.55
N PHE A 329 14.47 -4.03 24.37
CA PHE A 329 13.44 -3.10 24.83
C PHE A 329 12.88 -3.55 26.18
N HIS A 330 13.77 -3.71 27.16
CA HIS A 330 13.46 -4.21 28.50
C HIS A 330 12.71 -3.16 29.35
N ASP A 331 12.20 -3.55 30.52
CA ASP A 331 11.34 -2.70 31.37
C ASP A 331 11.98 -1.34 31.69
N THR A 332 13.25 -1.30 32.08
CA THR A 332 13.96 -0.03 32.37
C THR A 332 14.03 0.90 31.16
N PHE A 333 14.08 0.37 29.93
CA PHE A 333 14.04 1.17 28.72
C PHE A 333 12.67 1.84 28.60
N TRP A 334 11.59 1.07 28.73
CA TRP A 334 10.22 1.57 28.68
C TRP A 334 9.92 2.58 29.78
N ASP A 335 10.25 2.27 31.02
CA ASP A 335 9.99 3.13 32.18
C ASP A 335 10.62 4.51 32.03
N GLY A 336 11.79 4.61 31.39
CA GLY A 336 12.49 5.86 31.13
C GLY A 336 11.91 6.74 30.01
N LEU A 337 10.90 6.27 29.26
CA LEU A 337 10.28 7.02 28.17
C LEU A 337 9.19 7.97 28.65
N ASP A 338 9.11 9.15 28.01
CA ASP A 338 8.01 10.09 28.16
C ASP A 338 6.91 9.86 27.11
N VAL A 339 7.29 9.59 25.85
CA VAL A 339 6.37 9.42 24.72
C VAL A 339 6.92 8.40 23.71
N VAL A 340 6.03 7.60 23.14
CA VAL A 340 6.31 6.69 22.01
C VAL A 340 5.65 7.23 20.75
N ILE A 341 6.32 7.13 19.60
CA ILE A 341 5.84 7.61 18.31
C ILE A 341 5.98 6.49 17.29
N ASN A 342 4.86 6.04 16.72
CA ASN A 342 4.85 5.05 15.66
C ASN A 342 5.03 5.70 14.29
N ALA A 343 5.91 5.11 13.50
CA ALA A 343 6.16 5.41 12.09
C ALA A 343 6.17 4.10 11.27
N LEU A 344 5.19 3.25 11.57
CA LEU A 344 5.08 1.87 11.09
C LEU A 344 4.27 1.76 9.79
N ASP A 345 4.37 0.63 9.11
CA ASP A 345 3.68 0.36 7.83
C ASP A 345 2.75 -0.86 7.85
N ASN A 346 2.69 -1.58 8.96
CA ASN A 346 1.84 -2.76 9.13
C ASN A 346 1.07 -2.72 10.45
N VAL A 347 -0.09 -3.38 10.48
CA VAL A 347 -1.01 -3.38 11.64
C VAL A 347 -0.45 -4.20 12.80
N ASN A 348 0.24 -5.31 12.53
CA ASN A 348 0.77 -6.19 13.58
C ASN A 348 1.78 -5.48 14.48
N ALA A 349 2.72 -4.74 13.90
CA ALA A 349 3.68 -3.94 14.66
C ALA A 349 2.98 -2.82 15.45
N ARG A 350 1.96 -2.17 14.89
CA ARG A 350 1.16 -1.15 15.60
C ARG A 350 0.47 -1.75 16.83
N MET A 351 -0.17 -2.91 16.66
CA MET A 351 -0.83 -3.63 17.75
C MET A 351 0.16 -4.03 18.85
N TYR A 352 1.35 -4.53 18.49
CA TYR A 352 2.40 -4.83 19.47
C TYR A 352 2.81 -3.58 20.26
N MET A 353 3.10 -2.48 19.55
CA MET A 353 3.50 -1.22 20.18
C MET A 353 2.42 -0.63 21.07
N ASP A 354 1.16 -0.69 20.65
CA ASP A 354 0.00 -0.30 21.44
C ASP A 354 -0.11 -1.11 22.74
N MET A 355 0.01 -2.44 22.66
CA MET A 355 0.00 -3.31 23.85
C MET A 355 1.13 -2.98 24.82
N ARG A 356 2.34 -2.71 24.34
CA ARG A 356 3.46 -2.31 25.21
C ARG A 356 3.22 -0.93 25.84
N CYS A 357 2.72 0.05 25.07
CA CYS A 357 2.39 1.37 25.61
C CYS A 357 1.28 1.30 26.66
N LEU A 358 0.28 0.44 26.46
CA LEU A 358 -0.77 0.18 27.45
C LEU A 358 -0.19 -0.41 28.74
N TYR A 359 0.68 -1.42 28.62
CA TYR A 359 1.30 -2.09 29.76
C TYR A 359 2.18 -1.14 30.60
N PHE A 360 3.04 -0.35 29.96
CA PHE A 360 3.93 0.61 30.63
C PHE A 360 3.31 2.00 30.84
N GLN A 361 2.02 2.17 30.51
CA GLN A 361 1.29 3.44 30.63
C GLN A 361 2.03 4.60 29.94
N LYS A 362 2.46 4.39 28.70
CA LYS A 362 3.15 5.40 27.90
C LYS A 362 2.21 6.06 26.89
N PRO A 363 2.21 7.40 26.80
CA PRO A 363 1.57 8.09 25.68
C PRO A 363 2.11 7.58 24.35
N LEU A 364 1.21 7.25 23.42
CA LEU A 364 1.54 6.80 22.08
C LEU A 364 0.94 7.75 21.03
N LEU A 365 1.78 8.22 20.12
CA LEU A 365 1.39 8.98 18.94
C LEU A 365 1.40 8.06 17.71
N GLU A 366 0.23 7.81 17.14
CA GLU A 366 0.03 6.90 16.00
C GLU A 366 -0.37 7.67 14.74
N SER A 367 0.07 7.19 13.57
CA SER A 367 -0.28 7.78 12.29
C SER A 367 -0.17 6.80 11.12
N GLY A 368 -0.99 7.01 10.10
CA GLY A 368 -1.03 6.20 8.90
C GLY A 368 -1.23 7.04 7.64
N THR A 369 -0.75 6.52 6.50
CA THR A 369 -0.94 7.14 5.18
C THR A 369 -1.23 6.10 4.12
N LEU A 370 -2.17 6.40 3.21
CA LEU A 370 -2.44 5.61 2.01
C LEU A 370 -2.73 6.55 0.83
N GLY A 371 -1.74 6.75 -0.04
CA GLY A 371 -1.82 7.73 -1.11
C GLY A 371 -2.00 9.15 -0.53
N ALA A 372 -3.08 9.84 -0.92
CA ALA A 372 -3.42 11.16 -0.39
C ALA A 372 -4.24 11.12 0.92
N LYS A 373 -4.59 9.93 1.42
CA LYS A 373 -5.29 9.75 2.70
C LYS A 373 -4.29 9.67 3.84
N CYS A 374 -4.65 10.22 4.99
CA CYS A 374 -3.87 10.08 6.21
C CYS A 374 -4.78 10.09 7.44
N ASN A 375 -4.27 9.60 8.56
CA ASN A 375 -4.89 9.69 9.87
C ASN A 375 -3.83 9.88 10.96
N THR A 376 -4.25 10.44 12.08
CA THR A 376 -3.46 10.57 13.31
C THR A 376 -4.32 10.17 14.48
N GLN A 377 -3.76 9.45 15.45
CA GLN A 377 -4.43 9.07 16.69
C GLN A 377 -3.48 9.29 17.86
N MET A 378 -4.02 9.84 18.95
CA MET A 378 -3.31 10.01 20.21
C MET A 378 -3.87 9.02 21.23
N VAL A 379 -3.00 8.18 21.80
CA VAL A 379 -3.34 7.26 22.89
C VAL A 379 -2.72 7.82 24.16
N ILE A 380 -3.56 8.34 25.06
CA ILE A 380 -3.16 8.96 26.31
C ILE A 380 -3.62 8.09 27.49
N PRO A 381 -2.68 7.58 28.32
CA PRO A 381 -3.02 6.75 29.48
C PRO A 381 -4.08 7.41 30.37
N HIS A 382 -5.06 6.60 30.80
CA HIS A 382 -6.18 7.02 31.65
C HIS A 382 -7.11 8.10 31.07
N LEU A 383 -7.05 8.37 29.76
CA LEU A 383 -7.87 9.40 29.13
C LEU A 383 -8.54 8.93 27.84
N THR A 384 -7.81 8.28 26.93
CA THR A 384 -8.35 7.85 25.63
C THR A 384 -8.35 6.33 25.48
N GLU A 385 -9.07 5.84 24.48
CA GLU A 385 -8.94 4.45 24.02
C GLU A 385 -7.55 4.18 23.43
N ASN A 386 -7.10 2.94 23.50
CA ASN A 386 -5.88 2.45 22.85
C ASN A 386 -6.14 2.16 21.36
N TYR A 387 -5.09 2.00 20.55
CA TYR A 387 -5.23 1.76 19.11
C TYR A 387 -6.04 0.48 18.83
N GLY A 388 -5.73 -0.61 19.55
CA GLY A 388 -6.40 -1.90 19.39
C GLY A 388 -7.85 -1.97 19.89
N ALA A 389 -8.41 -0.89 20.44
CA ALA A 389 -9.82 -0.86 20.86
C ALA A 389 -10.79 -0.85 19.67
N SER A 390 -10.36 -0.30 18.54
CA SER A 390 -11.10 -0.30 17.28
C SER A 390 -10.46 -1.30 16.31
N ARG A 391 -11.30 -1.97 15.51
CA ARG A 391 -10.83 -2.91 14.48
C ARG A 391 -10.98 -2.27 13.12
N ASP A 392 -9.86 -2.10 12.44
CA ASP A 392 -9.86 -1.81 11.02
C ASP A 392 -10.50 -2.98 10.25
N PRO A 393 -11.20 -2.71 9.13
CA PRO A 393 -11.72 -3.76 8.27
C PRO A 393 -10.57 -4.69 7.85
N PRO A 394 -10.71 -6.02 7.99
CA PRO A 394 -9.68 -6.94 7.55
C PRO A 394 -9.50 -6.83 6.02
N GLU A 395 -8.29 -7.11 5.55
CA GLU A 395 -8.06 -7.28 4.11
C GLU A 395 -8.97 -8.40 3.60
N LYS A 396 -9.77 -8.09 2.57
CA LYS A 396 -10.59 -9.09 1.90
C LYS A 396 -9.68 -10.07 1.18
N GLN A 397 -9.67 -11.33 1.62
CA GLN A 397 -9.01 -12.42 0.90
C GLN A 397 -10.04 -13.15 0.04
N ALA A 398 -9.70 -13.41 -1.21
CA ALA A 398 -10.54 -14.20 -2.10
C ALA A 398 -10.57 -15.68 -1.64
N PRO A 399 -11.70 -16.37 -1.72
CA PRO A 399 -11.78 -17.80 -1.42
C PRO A 399 -10.80 -18.61 -2.29
N MET A 400 -10.20 -19.66 -1.72
CA MET A 400 -9.18 -20.48 -2.42
C MET A 400 -9.70 -21.09 -3.73
N CYS A 401 -10.95 -21.55 -3.79
CA CYS A 401 -11.52 -22.09 -5.04
C CYS A 401 -11.67 -21.01 -6.12
N THR A 402 -11.93 -19.76 -5.73
CA THR A 402 -12.08 -18.62 -6.65
C THR A 402 -10.72 -18.24 -7.22
N VAL A 403 -9.67 -18.31 -6.41
CA VAL A 403 -8.28 -18.10 -6.86
C VAL A 403 -7.78 -19.22 -7.77
N HIS A 404 -8.07 -20.49 -7.43
CA HIS A 404 -7.50 -21.65 -8.13
C HIS A 404 -8.30 -22.14 -9.35
N SER A 405 -9.64 -22.02 -9.33
CA SER A 405 -10.51 -22.62 -10.35
C SER A 405 -11.35 -21.60 -11.13
N PHE A 406 -11.78 -20.51 -10.49
CA PHE A 406 -12.74 -19.56 -11.08
C PHE A 406 -12.34 -18.09 -10.91
N PRO A 407 -11.13 -17.67 -11.32
CA PRO A 407 -10.74 -16.27 -11.24
C PRO A 407 -11.56 -15.45 -12.25
N HIS A 408 -12.11 -14.33 -11.79
CA HIS A 408 -12.99 -13.48 -12.59
C HIS A 408 -12.57 -12.00 -12.57
N ASN A 409 -11.57 -11.65 -11.76
CA ASN A 409 -10.90 -10.35 -11.75
C ASN A 409 -9.37 -10.54 -11.76
N ILE A 410 -8.64 -9.43 -11.94
CA ILE A 410 -7.17 -9.45 -12.04
C ILE A 410 -6.50 -9.73 -10.69
N ASP A 411 -7.10 -9.34 -9.57
CA ASP A 411 -6.55 -9.57 -8.24
C ASP A 411 -6.49 -11.06 -7.91
N HIS A 412 -7.49 -11.83 -8.34
CA HIS A 412 -7.49 -13.29 -8.23
C HIS A 412 -6.34 -13.89 -9.05
N CYS A 413 -6.16 -13.42 -10.28
CA CYS A 413 -5.07 -13.87 -11.15
C CYS A 413 -3.68 -13.53 -10.56
N LEU A 414 -3.52 -12.33 -10.00
CA LEU A 414 -2.28 -11.87 -9.36
C LEU A 414 -1.98 -12.63 -8.07
N THR A 415 -3.01 -12.94 -7.28
CA THR A 415 -2.90 -13.74 -6.05
C THR A 415 -2.45 -15.16 -6.39
N TRP A 416 -3.08 -15.77 -7.39
CA TRP A 416 -2.68 -17.09 -7.87
C TRP A 416 -1.26 -17.09 -8.43
N ALA A 417 -0.92 -16.13 -9.29
CA ALA A 417 0.42 -15.99 -9.85
C ALA A 417 1.52 -15.86 -8.77
N ARG A 418 1.22 -15.12 -7.70
CA ARG A 418 2.11 -14.99 -6.54
C ARG A 418 2.27 -16.32 -5.81
N SER A 419 1.18 -17.03 -5.56
CA SER A 419 1.20 -18.34 -4.91
C SER A 419 2.05 -19.34 -5.69
N GLU A 420 1.89 -19.39 -7.02
CA GLU A 420 2.70 -20.26 -7.89
C GLU A 420 4.18 -19.85 -7.92
N PHE A 421 4.48 -18.55 -7.95
CA PHE A 421 5.86 -18.05 -7.83
C PHE A 421 6.51 -18.52 -6.51
N GLU A 422 5.87 -18.23 -5.38
CA GLU A 422 6.36 -18.62 -4.04
C GLU A 422 6.47 -20.15 -3.93
N GLY A 423 5.51 -20.87 -4.49
CA GLY A 423 5.53 -22.32 -4.54
C GLY A 423 6.76 -22.86 -5.28
N LEU A 424 6.94 -22.46 -6.54
CA LEU A 424 7.92 -23.06 -7.45
C LEU A 424 9.35 -22.60 -7.20
N LEU A 425 9.53 -21.33 -6.79
CA LEU A 425 10.83 -20.67 -6.78
C LEU A 425 11.34 -20.36 -5.36
N GLU A 426 10.49 -20.44 -4.33
CA GLU A 426 10.90 -20.20 -2.94
C GLU A 426 10.71 -21.44 -2.06
N LYS A 427 9.46 -21.87 -1.87
CA LYS A 427 9.08 -22.95 -0.96
C LYS A 427 9.68 -24.28 -1.38
N THR A 428 9.54 -24.66 -2.66
CA THR A 428 10.09 -25.94 -3.16
C THR A 428 11.62 -25.98 -3.07
N PRO A 429 12.38 -24.95 -3.49
CA PRO A 429 13.84 -24.89 -3.27
C PRO A 429 14.26 -24.95 -1.79
N ASN A 430 13.54 -24.26 -0.90
CA ASN A 430 13.79 -24.34 0.55
C ASN A 430 13.59 -25.78 1.06
N GLU A 431 12.52 -26.44 0.64
CA GLU A 431 12.22 -27.80 1.07
C GLU A 431 13.24 -28.82 0.55
N VAL A 432 13.67 -28.66 -0.71
CA VAL A 432 14.80 -29.43 -1.28
C VAL A 432 16.05 -29.26 -0.41
N ASN A 433 16.39 -28.03 -0.05
CA ASN A 433 17.57 -27.76 0.79
C ASN A 433 17.43 -28.35 2.19
N SER A 434 16.24 -28.32 2.80
CA SER A 434 15.95 -28.97 4.09
C SER A 434 16.19 -30.47 4.03
N PHE A 435 15.71 -31.14 2.97
CA PHE A 435 15.96 -32.55 2.72
C PHE A 435 17.45 -32.83 2.52
N LEU A 436 18.15 -32.08 1.66
CA LEU A 436 19.56 -32.31 1.36
C LEU A 436 20.48 -32.06 2.56
N SER A 437 20.10 -31.17 3.48
CA SER A 437 20.88 -30.85 4.68
C SER A 437 20.88 -31.98 5.70
N ASN A 438 19.73 -32.66 5.88
CA ASN A 438 19.62 -33.81 6.77
C ASN A 438 18.55 -34.82 6.28
N PRO A 439 18.90 -35.68 5.31
CA PRO A 439 17.93 -36.58 4.68
C PRO A 439 17.25 -37.53 5.68
N THR A 440 17.99 -38.08 6.64
CA THR A 440 17.44 -39.03 7.62
C THR A 440 16.41 -38.38 8.54
N GLN A 441 16.71 -37.18 9.06
CA GLN A 441 15.78 -36.45 9.93
C GLN A 441 14.54 -35.99 9.15
N TYR A 442 14.73 -35.53 7.92
CA TYR A 442 13.66 -35.10 7.03
C TYR A 442 12.70 -36.27 6.72
N SER A 443 13.23 -37.41 6.27
CA SER A 443 12.44 -38.61 5.96
C SER A 443 11.68 -39.12 7.19
N ALA A 444 12.27 -39.05 8.39
CA ALA A 444 11.59 -39.40 9.63
C ALA A 444 10.44 -38.43 9.98
N ALA A 445 10.63 -37.13 9.74
CA ALA A 445 9.60 -36.11 9.96
C ALA A 445 8.41 -36.29 9.01
N MET A 446 8.66 -36.55 7.71
CA MET A 446 7.61 -36.77 6.72
C MET A 446 6.80 -38.04 6.99
N ARG A 447 7.47 -39.13 7.38
CA ARG A 447 6.78 -40.36 7.83
C ARG A 447 5.94 -40.14 9.07
N LYS A 448 6.43 -39.31 10.02
CA LYS A 448 5.70 -38.99 11.25
C LYS A 448 4.46 -38.13 10.97
N ALA A 449 4.54 -37.21 10.01
CA ALA A 449 3.38 -36.41 9.59
C ALA A 449 2.32 -37.31 8.94
N GLY A 450 2.72 -38.13 7.96
CA GLY A 450 1.89 -39.19 7.39
C GLY A 450 0.55 -38.72 6.80
N ASP A 451 0.42 -37.45 6.45
CA ASP A 451 -0.81 -36.82 5.99
C ASP A 451 -0.71 -36.37 4.52
N ALA A 452 -1.85 -35.94 3.96
CA ALA A 452 -1.93 -35.50 2.57
C ALA A 452 -1.02 -34.30 2.27
N GLN A 453 -0.74 -33.46 3.27
CA GLN A 453 0.15 -32.31 3.14
C GLN A 453 1.60 -32.76 2.98
N ALA A 454 2.06 -33.72 3.78
CA ALA A 454 3.38 -34.32 3.64
C ALA A 454 3.52 -35.02 2.28
N ARG A 455 2.48 -35.73 1.81
CA ARG A 455 2.46 -36.34 0.47
C ARG A 455 2.63 -35.30 -0.63
N GLU A 456 1.80 -34.26 -0.66
CA GLU A 456 1.86 -33.21 -1.70
C GLU A 456 3.22 -32.50 -1.72
N LEU A 457 3.80 -32.24 -0.53
CA LEU A 457 5.11 -31.64 -0.40
C LEU A 457 6.21 -32.54 -1.00
N LEU A 458 6.19 -33.83 -0.69
CA LEU A 458 7.13 -34.82 -1.23
C LEU A 458 6.98 -35.01 -2.74
N GLU A 459 5.74 -35.02 -3.26
CA GLU A 459 5.49 -35.08 -4.71
C GLU A 459 6.18 -33.92 -5.42
N ARG A 460 6.00 -32.69 -4.91
CA ARG A 460 6.62 -31.49 -5.49
C ARG A 460 8.14 -31.52 -5.44
N VAL A 461 8.72 -31.95 -4.31
CA VAL A 461 10.18 -32.04 -4.14
C VAL A 461 10.75 -33.13 -5.07
N SER A 462 10.09 -34.29 -5.14
CA SER A 462 10.50 -35.40 -6.01
C SER A 462 10.38 -35.03 -7.49
N GLU A 463 9.32 -34.33 -7.91
CA GLU A 463 9.19 -33.84 -9.28
C GLU A 463 10.28 -32.83 -9.63
N CYS A 464 10.59 -31.91 -8.71
CA CYS A 464 11.62 -30.88 -8.90
C CYS A 464 13.02 -31.47 -9.14
N LEU A 465 13.40 -32.52 -8.37
CA LEU A 465 14.72 -33.17 -8.48
C LEU A 465 14.76 -34.33 -9.47
N GLY A 466 13.61 -34.86 -9.85
CA GLY A 466 13.47 -35.94 -10.84
C GLY A 466 13.12 -35.40 -12.22
N LYS A 467 11.82 -35.45 -12.55
CA LYS A 467 11.30 -35.16 -13.90
C LYS A 467 11.57 -33.72 -14.37
N GLU A 468 11.57 -32.75 -13.47
CA GLU A 468 11.73 -31.32 -13.78
C GLU A 468 13.13 -30.77 -13.48
N ARG A 469 14.10 -31.66 -13.25
CA ARG A 469 15.48 -31.26 -12.98
C ARG A 469 16.08 -30.62 -14.23
N CYS A 470 16.65 -29.43 -14.04
CA CYS A 470 17.37 -28.73 -15.09
C CYS A 470 18.89 -28.93 -14.90
N ILE A 471 19.62 -29.17 -15.99
CA ILE A 471 21.09 -29.24 -16.01
C ILE A 471 21.65 -28.12 -16.90
N THR A 472 20.95 -27.81 -17.99
CA THR A 472 21.27 -26.78 -18.97
C THR A 472 20.21 -25.67 -19.00
N PHE A 473 20.52 -24.54 -19.66
CA PHE A 473 19.53 -23.47 -19.83
C PHE A 473 18.39 -23.90 -20.77
N GLU A 474 18.68 -24.76 -21.74
CA GLU A 474 17.70 -25.38 -22.63
C GLU A 474 16.69 -26.25 -21.86
N ASP A 475 17.11 -26.93 -20.78
CA ASP A 475 16.19 -27.62 -19.88
C ASP A 475 15.27 -26.63 -19.16
N CYS A 476 15.79 -25.46 -18.75
CA CYS A 476 14.97 -24.41 -18.14
C CYS A 476 13.94 -23.83 -19.11
N ILE A 477 14.30 -23.68 -20.41
CA ILE A 477 13.37 -23.27 -21.47
C ILE A 477 12.28 -24.33 -21.66
N THR A 478 12.68 -25.60 -21.70
CA THR A 478 11.76 -26.74 -21.83
C THR A 478 10.78 -26.76 -20.66
N TRP A 479 11.28 -26.66 -19.43
CA TRP A 479 10.48 -26.56 -18.21
C TRP A 479 9.47 -25.41 -18.29
N ALA A 480 9.93 -24.20 -18.63
CA ALA A 480 9.07 -23.03 -18.74
C ALA A 480 7.97 -23.20 -19.81
N ARG A 481 8.32 -23.77 -20.97
CA ARG A 481 7.37 -24.02 -22.07
C ARG A 481 6.32 -25.08 -21.71
N LEU A 482 6.72 -26.13 -21.02
CA LEU A 482 5.81 -27.17 -20.54
C LEU A 482 4.91 -26.66 -19.41
N ARG A 483 5.42 -25.81 -18.51
CA ARG A 483 4.60 -25.12 -17.49
C ARG A 483 3.57 -24.18 -18.12
N PHE A 484 3.94 -23.44 -19.17
CA PHE A 484 2.96 -22.66 -19.93
C PHE A 484 1.84 -23.55 -20.49
N GLU A 485 2.18 -24.69 -21.11
CA GLU A 485 1.15 -25.59 -21.64
C GLU A 485 0.27 -26.15 -20.51
N ASP A 486 0.86 -26.55 -19.39
CA ASP A 486 0.11 -27.10 -18.26
C ASP A 486 -0.92 -26.08 -17.74
N TYR A 487 -0.46 -24.90 -17.34
CA TYR A 487 -1.31 -23.90 -16.69
C TYR A 487 -2.35 -23.28 -17.62
N PHE A 488 -1.95 -22.87 -18.82
CA PHE A 488 -2.79 -22.04 -19.68
C PHE A 488 -3.56 -22.83 -20.75
N SER A 489 -3.21 -24.10 -20.97
CA SER A 489 -3.83 -24.95 -21.99
C SER A 489 -4.43 -26.22 -21.36
N ASN A 490 -3.62 -27.08 -20.76
CA ASN A 490 -4.03 -28.42 -20.31
C ASN A 490 -5.02 -28.37 -19.14
N ARG A 491 -4.72 -27.59 -18.09
CA ARG A 491 -5.64 -27.42 -16.95
C ARG A 491 -6.96 -26.79 -17.39
N VAL A 492 -6.91 -25.84 -18.33
CA VAL A 492 -8.12 -25.22 -18.89
C VAL A 492 -8.93 -26.23 -19.70
N LYS A 493 -8.28 -27.01 -20.58
CA LYS A 493 -8.93 -28.10 -21.34
C LYS A 493 -9.56 -29.12 -20.39
N GLN A 494 -8.87 -29.51 -19.32
CA GLN A 494 -9.40 -30.42 -18.30
C GLN A 494 -10.62 -29.84 -17.59
N LEU A 495 -10.58 -28.55 -17.22
CA LEU A 495 -11.69 -27.87 -16.56
C LEU A 495 -12.92 -27.79 -17.48
N THR A 496 -12.73 -27.42 -18.75
CA THR A 496 -13.82 -27.35 -19.74
C THR A 496 -14.34 -28.73 -20.17
N PHE A 497 -13.53 -29.77 -20.03
CA PHE A 497 -13.97 -31.16 -20.24
C PHE A 497 -14.85 -31.64 -19.07
N THR A 498 -14.46 -31.32 -17.83
CA THR A 498 -15.24 -31.64 -16.63
C THR A 498 -16.53 -30.84 -16.57
N PHE A 499 -16.48 -29.55 -16.94
CA PHE A 499 -17.65 -28.66 -17.00
C PHE A 499 -17.75 -27.99 -18.38
N PRO A 500 -18.43 -28.64 -19.34
CA PRO A 500 -18.70 -28.06 -20.67
C PRO A 500 -19.39 -26.70 -20.62
N GLU A 501 -19.34 -25.92 -21.70
CA GLU A 501 -19.89 -24.55 -21.76
C GLU A 501 -21.41 -24.50 -21.48
N ASP A 502 -22.12 -25.56 -21.90
CA ASP A 502 -23.55 -25.77 -21.70
C ASP A 502 -23.88 -26.52 -20.40
N ALA A 503 -22.90 -26.78 -19.53
CA ALA A 503 -23.11 -27.46 -18.26
C ALA A 503 -24.12 -26.71 -17.38
N SER A 504 -24.97 -27.47 -16.69
CA SER A 504 -25.97 -26.98 -15.75
C SER A 504 -25.74 -27.53 -14.34
N THR A 505 -26.19 -26.79 -13.35
CA THR A 505 -26.19 -27.20 -11.95
C THR A 505 -27.33 -28.19 -11.68
N SER A 506 -27.35 -28.79 -10.49
CA SER A 506 -28.45 -29.67 -10.05
C SER A 506 -29.82 -28.99 -10.01
N THR A 507 -29.86 -27.66 -9.96
CA THR A 507 -31.09 -26.85 -10.00
C THR A 507 -31.49 -26.43 -11.41
N GLY A 508 -30.74 -26.84 -12.44
CA GLY A 508 -31.02 -26.52 -13.84
C GLY A 508 -30.53 -25.14 -14.29
N THR A 509 -29.85 -24.38 -13.42
CA THR A 509 -29.22 -23.11 -13.81
C THR A 509 -27.91 -23.36 -14.57
N PRO A 510 -27.50 -22.48 -15.50
CA PRO A 510 -26.18 -22.60 -16.14
C PRO A 510 -25.05 -22.62 -15.09
N PHE A 511 -24.12 -23.55 -15.21
CA PHE A 511 -22.95 -23.63 -14.33
C PHE A 511 -22.03 -22.42 -14.52
N TRP A 512 -21.86 -22.00 -15.77
CA TRP A 512 -21.08 -20.83 -16.17
C TRP A 512 -21.96 -19.57 -16.18
N SER A 513 -22.34 -19.14 -14.98
CA SER A 513 -22.97 -17.84 -14.72
C SER A 513 -22.11 -17.04 -13.76
N ALA A 514 -22.26 -15.71 -13.77
CA ALA A 514 -21.55 -14.83 -12.85
C ALA A 514 -21.64 -15.37 -11.40
N PRO A 515 -20.52 -15.40 -10.66
CA PRO A 515 -19.22 -14.80 -10.99
C PRO A 515 -18.30 -15.70 -11.86
N LYS A 516 -18.70 -16.93 -12.17
CA LYS A 516 -17.90 -17.90 -12.94
C LYS A 516 -17.89 -17.55 -14.43
N ARG A 517 -16.68 -17.45 -15.00
CA ARG A 517 -16.46 -17.18 -16.42
C ARG A 517 -15.97 -18.45 -17.11
N PHE A 518 -16.54 -18.77 -18.27
CA PHE A 518 -16.08 -19.91 -19.08
C PHE A 518 -14.67 -19.61 -19.63
N PRO A 519 -13.65 -20.42 -19.29
CA PRO A 519 -12.29 -20.15 -19.73
C PRO A 519 -12.01 -20.73 -21.12
N ARG A 520 -11.04 -20.16 -21.83
CA ARG A 520 -10.53 -20.71 -23.10
C ARG A 520 -9.05 -21.06 -23.00
N PRO A 521 -8.63 -22.25 -23.46
CA PRO A 521 -7.23 -22.63 -23.41
C PRO A 521 -6.41 -21.75 -24.36
N LEU A 522 -5.26 -21.27 -23.88
CA LEU A 522 -4.33 -20.49 -24.70
C LEU A 522 -3.48 -21.38 -25.58
N GLN A 523 -3.36 -20.97 -26.85
CA GLN A 523 -2.36 -21.50 -27.75
C GLN A 523 -1.08 -20.67 -27.63
N PHE A 524 0.03 -21.33 -27.30
CA PHE A 524 1.32 -20.67 -27.26
C PHE A 524 1.68 -20.09 -28.64
N SER A 525 2.28 -18.91 -28.63
CA SER A 525 2.81 -18.27 -29.83
C SER A 525 4.12 -17.58 -29.50
N ALA A 526 5.19 -17.92 -30.21
CA ALA A 526 6.49 -17.30 -30.05
C ALA A 526 6.54 -15.85 -30.56
N THR A 527 5.54 -15.42 -31.33
CA THR A 527 5.40 -14.02 -31.79
C THR A 527 4.57 -13.17 -30.83
N ASP A 528 3.82 -13.77 -29.91
CA ASP A 528 3.14 -13.03 -28.84
C ASP A 528 4.18 -12.59 -27.80
N SER A 529 4.32 -11.27 -27.65
CA SER A 529 5.31 -10.69 -26.75
C SER A 529 5.11 -11.12 -25.29
N SER A 530 3.86 -11.27 -24.82
CA SER A 530 3.59 -11.67 -23.43
C SER A 530 3.99 -13.13 -23.19
N HIS A 531 3.71 -14.00 -24.15
CA HIS A 531 4.07 -15.41 -24.07
C HIS A 531 5.58 -15.59 -24.02
N ILE A 532 6.32 -14.97 -24.95
CA ILE A 532 7.78 -15.17 -25.01
C ILE A 532 8.49 -14.57 -23.80
N HIS A 533 8.03 -13.43 -23.28
CA HIS A 533 8.61 -12.82 -22.08
C HIS A 533 8.30 -13.62 -20.81
N LEU A 534 7.16 -14.32 -20.75
CA LEU A 534 6.85 -15.22 -19.64
C LEU A 534 7.82 -16.41 -19.62
N ILE A 535 8.05 -17.05 -20.79
CA ILE A 535 9.03 -18.13 -20.93
C ILE A 535 10.45 -17.66 -20.59
N MET A 536 10.83 -16.47 -21.06
CA MET A 536 12.13 -15.86 -20.74
C MET A 536 12.31 -15.69 -19.23
N SER A 537 11.31 -15.11 -18.56
CA SER A 537 11.39 -14.84 -17.13
C SER A 537 11.42 -16.14 -16.33
N ALA A 538 10.54 -17.09 -16.66
CA ALA A 538 10.46 -18.39 -16.01
C ALA A 538 11.77 -19.21 -16.16
N SER A 539 12.35 -19.24 -17.37
CA SER A 539 13.60 -19.97 -17.62
C SER A 539 14.80 -19.35 -16.92
N ILE A 540 14.90 -18.02 -16.88
CA ILE A 540 15.95 -17.31 -16.13
C ILE A 540 15.84 -17.61 -14.64
N LEU A 541 14.65 -17.46 -14.05
CA LEU A 541 14.45 -17.72 -12.61
C LEU A 541 14.71 -19.18 -12.25
N ARG A 542 14.29 -20.12 -13.11
CA ARG A 542 14.59 -21.54 -12.92
C ARG A 542 16.11 -21.81 -12.98
N ALA A 543 16.81 -21.20 -13.92
CA ALA A 543 18.26 -21.32 -14.02
C ALA A 543 18.97 -20.77 -12.78
N GLU A 544 18.57 -19.59 -12.29
CA GLU A 544 19.10 -19.02 -11.05
C GLU A 544 18.86 -19.94 -9.86
N SER A 545 17.65 -20.48 -9.73
CA SER A 545 17.29 -21.40 -8.63
C SER A 545 18.12 -22.68 -8.63
N PHE A 546 18.50 -23.20 -9.80
CA PHE A 546 19.38 -24.37 -9.94
C PHE A 546 20.88 -24.01 -9.98
N GLY A 547 21.25 -22.73 -9.98
CA GLY A 547 22.64 -22.30 -10.14
C GLY A 547 23.23 -22.54 -11.54
N ILE A 548 22.39 -22.60 -12.57
CA ILE A 548 22.77 -22.80 -13.97
C ILE A 548 23.19 -21.46 -14.60
N ALA A 549 24.25 -21.47 -15.40
CA ALA A 549 24.72 -20.28 -16.11
C ALA A 549 23.70 -19.82 -17.15
N ILE A 550 23.34 -18.53 -17.12
CA ILE A 550 22.42 -17.92 -18.07
C ILE A 550 23.22 -17.42 -19.28
N PRO A 551 22.98 -17.92 -20.51
CA PRO A 551 23.68 -17.44 -21.70
C PRO A 551 23.34 -15.98 -22.03
N ASP A 552 24.29 -15.22 -22.58
CA ASP A 552 24.08 -13.81 -22.97
C ASP A 552 22.91 -13.63 -23.95
N TRP A 553 22.66 -14.64 -24.79
CA TRP A 553 21.57 -14.62 -25.76
C TRP A 553 20.19 -14.82 -25.15
N ALA A 554 20.06 -15.31 -23.90
CA ALA A 554 18.79 -15.65 -23.27
C ALA A 554 17.82 -14.45 -23.17
N LYS A 555 18.36 -13.22 -23.16
CA LYS A 555 17.58 -11.98 -23.13
C LYS A 555 17.15 -11.50 -24.52
N ASN A 556 17.63 -12.14 -25.60
CA ASN A 556 17.23 -11.84 -26.96
C ASN A 556 16.00 -12.67 -27.32
N THR A 557 14.84 -12.01 -27.45
CA THR A 557 13.55 -12.66 -27.69
C THR A 557 13.49 -13.47 -28.98
N SER A 558 14.21 -13.05 -30.04
CA SER A 558 14.25 -13.80 -31.30
C SER A 558 14.98 -15.13 -31.14
N LYS A 559 16.17 -15.13 -30.51
CA LYS A 559 16.93 -16.35 -30.27
C LYS A 559 16.22 -17.29 -29.30
N LEU A 560 15.56 -16.72 -28.29
CA LEU A 560 14.73 -17.48 -27.37
C LEU A 560 13.54 -18.13 -28.07
N ALA A 561 12.85 -17.41 -28.96
CA ALA A 561 11.75 -17.96 -29.75
C ALA A 561 12.20 -19.18 -30.57
N ASP A 562 13.36 -19.11 -31.22
CA ASP A 562 13.93 -20.24 -31.97
C ASP A 562 14.22 -21.46 -31.08
N ALA A 563 14.68 -21.24 -29.84
CA ALA A 563 14.91 -22.31 -28.87
C ALA A 563 13.59 -22.92 -28.36
N VAL A 564 12.61 -22.07 -28.03
CA VAL A 564 11.29 -22.49 -27.52
C VAL A 564 10.53 -23.30 -28.56
N ASN A 565 10.60 -22.93 -29.84
CA ASN A 565 9.92 -23.65 -30.92
C ASN A 565 10.46 -25.09 -31.15
N LYS A 566 11.63 -25.42 -30.61
CA LYS A 566 12.21 -26.77 -30.67
C LYS A 566 11.73 -27.69 -29.53
N VAL A 567 11.05 -27.14 -28.53
CA VAL A 567 10.56 -27.91 -27.39
C VAL A 567 9.40 -28.80 -27.83
N ALA A 568 9.54 -30.11 -27.65
CA ALA A 568 8.45 -31.05 -27.87
C ALA A 568 7.40 -30.92 -26.75
N VAL A 569 6.16 -30.61 -27.13
CA VAL A 569 5.05 -30.45 -26.19
C VAL A 569 4.11 -31.65 -26.32
N PRO A 570 3.91 -32.46 -25.25
CA PRO A 570 3.00 -33.59 -25.30
C PRO A 570 1.56 -33.16 -25.59
N GLU A 571 0.83 -33.99 -26.35
CA GLU A 571 -0.60 -33.79 -26.54
C GLU A 571 -1.37 -34.02 -25.23
N PHE A 572 -2.46 -33.27 -25.06
CA PHE A 572 -3.31 -33.37 -23.88
C PHE A 572 -4.40 -34.42 -24.07
N GLU A 573 -4.51 -35.35 -23.11
CA GLU A 573 -5.60 -36.31 -23.02
C GLU A 573 -6.45 -36.03 -21.77
N PRO A 574 -7.78 -35.79 -21.92
CA PRO A 574 -8.65 -35.50 -20.80
C PRO A 574 -8.86 -36.72 -19.91
N LYS A 575 -8.75 -36.54 -18.59
CA LYS A 575 -9.03 -37.59 -17.60
C LYS A 575 -10.50 -37.55 -17.17
N LYS A 576 -11.14 -38.72 -17.08
CA LYS A 576 -12.49 -38.88 -16.53
C LYS A 576 -12.45 -38.98 -15.01
N GLY A 577 -13.43 -38.39 -14.32
CA GLY A 577 -13.58 -38.50 -12.86
C GLY A 577 -12.64 -37.61 -12.04
N VAL A 578 -12.02 -36.59 -12.65
CA VAL A 578 -11.22 -35.61 -11.91
C VAL A 578 -12.15 -34.77 -11.03
N ASN A 579 -11.95 -34.81 -9.71
CA ASN A 579 -12.71 -34.00 -8.77
C ASN A 579 -12.15 -32.57 -8.74
N ILE A 580 -12.91 -31.61 -9.24
CA ILE A 580 -12.58 -30.19 -9.19
C ILE A 580 -13.51 -29.55 -8.16
N VAL A 581 -12.93 -28.96 -7.12
CA VAL A 581 -13.70 -28.33 -6.03
C VAL A 581 -14.41 -27.07 -6.56
N THR A 582 -15.73 -27.04 -6.42
CA THR A 582 -16.59 -25.93 -6.91
C THR A 582 -17.26 -25.12 -5.81
N ASP A 583 -17.12 -25.53 -4.54
CA ASP A 583 -17.70 -24.87 -3.37
C ASP A 583 -16.65 -24.01 -2.65
N GLU A 584 -17.00 -22.76 -2.38
CA GLU A 584 -16.15 -21.80 -1.67
C GLU A 584 -15.94 -22.12 -0.19
N LYS A 585 -16.80 -22.95 0.39
CA LYS A 585 -16.72 -23.38 1.80
C LYS A 585 -15.98 -24.70 2.00
N ALA A 586 -15.55 -25.36 0.93
CA ALA A 586 -14.82 -26.61 1.02
C ALA A 586 -13.38 -26.35 1.51
N THR A 587 -13.13 -26.61 2.80
CA THR A 587 -11.78 -26.66 3.36
C THR A 587 -11.13 -27.98 2.97
N ASN A 588 -10.16 -27.94 2.07
CA ASN A 588 -9.34 -29.10 1.68
C ASN A 588 -8.41 -29.53 2.82
N LEU A 589 -8.97 -30.23 3.80
CA LEU A 589 -8.20 -31.10 4.71
C LEU A 589 -8.76 -32.50 4.53
N SER A 590 -8.22 -33.24 3.56
CA SER A 590 -8.45 -34.68 3.49
C SER A 590 -7.77 -35.35 4.68
N SER A 591 -8.52 -36.12 5.46
CA SER A 591 -7.96 -36.96 6.53
C SER A 591 -6.92 -37.93 5.95
N ALA A 592 -5.81 -38.14 6.68
CA ALA A 592 -4.78 -39.12 6.32
C ALA A 592 -5.40 -40.49 6.00
N SER A 593 -5.09 -41.03 4.83
CA SER A 593 -5.51 -42.36 4.39
C SER A 593 -4.37 -43.38 4.52
N VAL A 594 -4.72 -44.67 4.56
CA VAL A 594 -3.72 -45.75 4.58
C VAL A 594 -2.85 -45.75 3.31
N ASP A 595 -3.39 -45.27 2.19
CA ASP A 595 -2.66 -45.14 0.93
C ASP A 595 -1.61 -44.02 0.97
N ASP A 596 -1.83 -42.94 1.73
CA ASP A 596 -0.88 -41.81 1.81
C ASP A 596 0.47 -42.23 2.41
N VAL A 597 0.47 -43.09 3.43
CA VAL A 597 1.70 -43.56 4.08
C VAL A 597 2.57 -44.39 3.11
N ALA A 598 1.95 -45.28 2.34
CA ALA A 598 2.65 -46.08 1.35
C ALA A 598 3.21 -45.22 0.20
N VAL A 599 2.45 -44.21 -0.25
CA VAL A 599 2.91 -43.26 -1.27
C VAL A 599 4.06 -42.39 -0.75
N ILE A 600 4.01 -41.95 0.51
CA ILE A 600 5.10 -41.20 1.15
C ILE A 600 6.40 -42.01 1.14
N ASP A 601 6.37 -43.30 1.46
CA ASP A 601 7.57 -44.16 1.45
C ASP A 601 8.15 -44.36 0.03
N ASP A 602 7.29 -44.50 -0.99
CA ASP A 602 7.72 -44.58 -2.39
C ASP A 602 8.36 -43.26 -2.86
N LEU A 603 7.76 -42.12 -2.52
CA LEU A 603 8.29 -40.79 -2.84
C LEU A 603 9.62 -40.52 -2.17
N LEU A 604 9.78 -40.90 -0.90
CA LEU A 604 11.05 -40.80 -0.19
C LEU A 604 12.14 -41.65 -0.85
N SER A 605 11.80 -42.87 -1.29
CA SER A 605 12.74 -43.75 -1.99
C SER A 605 13.21 -43.16 -3.32
N LYS A 606 12.28 -42.60 -4.11
CA LYS A 606 12.59 -41.87 -5.36
C LYS A 606 13.44 -40.63 -5.10
N LEU A 607 13.14 -39.90 -4.04
CA LEU A 607 13.86 -38.70 -3.66
C LEU A 607 15.31 -39.01 -3.26
N GLU A 608 15.53 -40.08 -2.50
CA GLU A 608 16.86 -40.59 -2.15
C GLU A 608 17.66 -41.03 -3.40
N GLU A 609 17.00 -41.65 -4.38
CA GLU A 609 17.63 -41.99 -5.66
C GLU A 609 18.02 -40.74 -6.46
N CYS A 610 17.13 -39.74 -6.55
CA CYS A 610 17.41 -38.46 -7.20
C CYS A 610 18.61 -37.76 -6.55
N ALA A 611 18.70 -37.81 -5.22
CA ALA A 611 19.78 -37.18 -4.45
C ALA A 611 21.16 -37.75 -4.79
N LYS A 612 21.28 -39.06 -5.03
CA LYS A 612 22.55 -39.70 -5.42
C LYS A 612 23.09 -39.20 -6.75
N ASN A 613 22.22 -38.71 -7.62
CA ASN A 613 22.58 -38.20 -8.94
C ASN A 613 22.88 -36.69 -8.93
N LEU A 614 22.90 -36.03 -7.77
CA LEU A 614 23.23 -34.61 -7.64
C LEU A 614 24.75 -34.40 -7.47
N PRO A 615 25.30 -33.28 -7.98
CA PRO A 615 26.71 -32.98 -7.75
C PRO A 615 27.00 -32.75 -6.25
N PRO A 616 28.22 -33.05 -5.77
CA PRO A 616 28.59 -32.82 -4.38
C PRO A 616 28.38 -31.36 -3.97
N GLY A 617 27.71 -31.12 -2.84
CA GLY A 617 27.41 -29.77 -2.36
C GLY A 617 26.32 -29.04 -3.15
N PHE A 618 25.52 -29.75 -3.96
CA PHE A 618 24.36 -29.15 -4.62
C PHE A 618 23.41 -28.55 -3.59
N GLN A 619 23.04 -27.29 -3.83
CA GLN A 619 22.03 -26.58 -3.08
C GLN A 619 21.25 -25.72 -4.06
N MET A 620 19.93 -25.72 -3.94
CA MET A 620 19.11 -24.80 -4.70
C MET A 620 19.20 -23.40 -4.11
N LYS A 621 18.99 -22.37 -4.93
CA LYS A 621 18.88 -20.97 -4.51
C LYS A 621 17.39 -20.60 -4.46
N PRO A 622 16.78 -20.51 -3.27
CA PRO A 622 15.42 -20.01 -3.13
C PRO A 622 15.38 -18.55 -3.57
N ILE A 623 14.37 -18.18 -4.36
CA ILE A 623 14.16 -16.83 -4.85
C ILE A 623 13.02 -16.21 -4.05
N GLN A 624 13.36 -15.31 -3.13
CA GLN A 624 12.37 -14.54 -2.38
C GLN A 624 11.76 -13.45 -3.26
N PHE A 625 10.47 -13.20 -3.06
CA PHE A 625 9.78 -12.14 -3.78
C PHE A 625 10.17 -10.77 -3.22
N GLU A 626 11.02 -10.03 -3.94
CA GLU A 626 11.37 -8.64 -3.60
C GLU A 626 10.90 -7.66 -4.69
N LYS A 627 10.26 -6.56 -4.29
CA LYS A 627 9.66 -5.59 -5.23
C LYS A 627 10.65 -4.58 -5.82
N VAL A 628 11.92 -4.53 -5.39
CA VAL A 628 12.71 -3.28 -5.46
C VAL A 628 14.12 -3.40 -6.08
N PHE A 629 14.63 -4.60 -6.38
CA PHE A 629 15.99 -4.75 -6.94
C PHE A 629 16.06 -4.85 -8.48
N GLN A 630 17.12 -4.28 -9.04
CA GLN A 630 17.37 -4.15 -10.48
C GLN A 630 17.71 -5.49 -11.19
N HIS A 631 18.07 -6.54 -10.43
CA HIS A 631 18.24 -7.90 -10.94
C HIS A 631 16.91 -8.68 -11.07
N LEU A 632 15.79 -8.14 -10.56
CA LEU A 632 14.49 -8.83 -10.42
C LEU A 632 13.42 -8.48 -11.47
N TYR A 633 13.79 -7.89 -12.61
CA TYR A 633 12.83 -7.67 -13.71
C TYR A 633 12.13 -8.96 -14.16
N ALA A 634 12.80 -10.12 -14.02
CA ALA A 634 12.20 -11.42 -14.34
C ALA A 634 11.10 -11.83 -13.34
N SER A 635 11.28 -11.62 -12.03
CA SER A 635 10.28 -12.00 -11.00
C SER A 635 8.99 -11.18 -11.12
N LEU A 636 9.12 -9.86 -11.29
CA LEU A 636 7.95 -8.98 -11.47
C LEU A 636 7.24 -9.29 -12.80
N ARG A 637 8.00 -9.40 -13.90
CA ARG A 637 7.44 -9.77 -15.21
C ARG A 637 6.83 -11.16 -15.19
N PHE A 638 7.40 -12.13 -14.49
CA PHE A 638 6.81 -13.47 -14.37
C PHE A 638 5.44 -13.37 -13.74
N LYS A 639 5.31 -12.79 -12.54
CA LYS A 639 4.02 -12.67 -11.86
C LYS A 639 2.99 -11.94 -12.71
N ASP A 640 3.37 -10.79 -13.25
CA ASP A 640 2.50 -9.91 -14.02
C ASP A 640 2.07 -10.58 -15.34
N LEU A 641 3.00 -11.17 -16.10
CA LEU A 641 2.70 -11.86 -17.36
C LEU A 641 1.94 -13.17 -17.12
N PHE A 642 2.20 -13.85 -16.02
CA PHE A 642 1.49 -15.08 -15.64
C PHE A 642 0.05 -14.77 -15.25
N ALA A 643 -0.18 -13.73 -14.43
CA ALA A 643 -1.51 -13.21 -14.14
C ALA A 643 -2.23 -12.71 -15.40
N PHE A 644 -1.49 -12.07 -16.31
CA PHE A 644 -2.02 -11.64 -17.60
C PHE A 644 -2.44 -12.80 -18.49
N CYS A 645 -1.62 -13.84 -18.61
CA CYS A 645 -1.97 -15.05 -19.37
C CYS A 645 -3.17 -15.77 -18.73
N LEU A 646 -3.21 -15.85 -17.39
CA LEU A 646 -4.37 -16.41 -16.69
C LEU A 646 -5.63 -15.57 -16.95
N CYS A 647 -5.51 -14.24 -16.93
CA CYS A 647 -6.62 -13.35 -17.27
C CYS A 647 -7.05 -13.55 -18.72
N LYS A 648 -6.15 -13.72 -19.69
CA LYS A 648 -6.50 -14.08 -21.07
C LYS A 648 -7.23 -15.43 -21.15
N CYS A 649 -6.88 -16.41 -20.33
CA CYS A 649 -7.63 -17.67 -20.25
C CYS A 649 -9.06 -17.46 -19.74
N CYS A 650 -9.24 -16.60 -18.73
CA CYS A 650 -10.49 -16.50 -17.98
C CYS A 650 -11.40 -15.34 -18.42
N CYS A 651 -10.86 -14.33 -19.11
CA CYS A 651 -11.50 -13.05 -19.37
C CYS A 651 -11.22 -12.59 -20.82
N HIS A 652 -12.26 -12.47 -21.65
CA HIS A 652 -12.13 -12.03 -23.06
C HIS A 652 -11.92 -10.52 -23.25
N SER A 653 -11.90 -9.72 -22.17
CA SER A 653 -12.00 -8.26 -22.28
C SER A 653 -10.66 -7.59 -22.54
N LEU A 654 -10.49 -7.04 -23.76
CA LEU A 654 -9.39 -6.16 -24.15
C LEU A 654 -9.29 -4.88 -23.27
N LEU A 655 -10.41 -4.38 -22.72
CA LEU A 655 -10.41 -3.14 -21.93
C LEU A 655 -9.60 -3.28 -20.62
N PHE A 656 -9.68 -4.46 -19.99
CA PHE A 656 -8.92 -4.78 -18.77
C PHE A 656 -7.44 -5.03 -19.06
N ILE A 657 -7.14 -5.64 -20.21
CA ILE A 657 -5.78 -5.83 -20.73
C ILE A 657 -5.08 -4.48 -20.99
N VAL A 658 -5.81 -3.47 -21.48
CA VAL A 658 -5.28 -2.12 -21.75
C VAL A 658 -4.92 -1.36 -20.46
N HIS A 659 -5.70 -1.49 -19.40
CA HIS A 659 -5.36 -0.89 -18.10
C HIS A 659 -4.09 -1.49 -17.49
N PHE A 660 -3.95 -2.81 -17.56
CA PHE A 660 -2.73 -3.51 -17.15
C PHE A 660 -1.52 -3.14 -18.02
N LEU A 661 -1.70 -3.04 -19.34
CA LEU A 661 -0.64 -2.56 -20.24
C LEU A 661 -0.24 -1.12 -19.93
N ARG A 662 -1.15 -0.26 -19.44
CA ARG A 662 -0.82 1.09 -19.01
C ARG A 662 0.01 1.10 -17.73
N ASP A 663 -0.29 0.23 -16.77
CA ASP A 663 0.48 0.12 -15.52
C ASP A 663 1.83 -0.58 -15.73
N VAL A 664 1.88 -1.63 -16.55
CA VAL A 664 3.11 -2.27 -17.00
C VAL A 664 3.93 -1.31 -17.88
N ALA A 665 3.30 -0.52 -18.76
CA ALA A 665 3.99 0.50 -19.55
C ALA A 665 4.53 1.63 -18.68
N ASN A 666 3.83 2.05 -17.62
CA ASN A 666 4.35 3.03 -16.67
C ASN A 666 5.54 2.49 -15.87
N ILE A 667 5.55 1.19 -15.56
CA ILE A 667 6.71 0.48 -14.98
C ILE A 667 7.85 0.36 -16.00
N LEU A 668 7.54 0.14 -17.28
CA LEU A 668 8.54 0.06 -18.36
C LEU A 668 9.13 1.43 -18.74
N TYR A 669 8.35 2.51 -18.69
CA TYR A 669 8.78 3.86 -19.08
C TYR A 669 9.41 4.67 -17.95
N SER A 670 9.15 4.35 -16.67
CA SER A 670 9.76 5.09 -15.54
C SER A 670 11.22 4.68 -15.25
N TYR A 671 11.79 3.76 -16.03
CA TYR A 671 13.15 3.22 -15.82
C TYR A 671 14.04 3.22 -17.08
N CYS A 672 13.57 3.83 -18.17
CA CYS A 672 14.44 4.42 -19.20
C CYS A 672 14.63 5.90 -18.86
#